data_AF-A0AAV4VSN2-F1
#
_entry.id   AF-A0AAV4VSN2-F1
#
_cell.length_a   1.000
_cell.length_b   1.000
_cell.length_c   1.000
_cell.angle_alpha   90.00
_cell.angle_beta   90.00
_cell.angle_gamma   90.00
#
_symmetry.space_group_name_H-M   'P 1'
#
loop_
_entity.id
_entity.type
_entity.pdbx_description
1 polymer ?
#
loop_
_entity_poly.entity_id
_entity_poly.type
_entity_poly.pdbx_seq_one_letter_code
_entity_poly.pdbx_strand_id
1 'polypeptide(L)'
;MKAGNTEDNENNYIEISAESWDRFFSYCIQYHEVGMKPLGISQDPNTGSVFVIKKNFYSLLCPCDPLEVITSLNFRSSLFFISLLDEDEKKLYQSLKAVLASMDLVRESIDDKLLIRFEDKLHNLYSPIKCCCLSQLLLTKLDLSSEAKEYVEEGNSKYSSLAGSSSGIGALCAGLAHFARQRFEFCRDLLLFELVLYESDALECEQLDHLLAQSAIIPKTVTLLRSYYMILWCTQCECTSVSPAIQDAAFKQFCLLELPEFTDKDLTAIKHRQTISHLFFQEEGGIKARKILELKNLKASLDDWESLFPTLVGAAATLLWPLEENVIFPEFLYARCQHFPLEEYDRLLQGWCTGNKRFINFLVASGYLILGQSQKAVKLFLEVSKEIEGESLLCRKILKGRYSAGTSITSSFCMRVIQMFEQFSLSSCIVKMASAAIHEIDSKDPHVPIFYSVLFKHHLNLGHSEEAFATLIKNPDSSRQKDCLRQLIVKLCEMKQFQKIIELSYLAFEDDIINILESRARCSDLCHNTSFYGILYALHMHHKKFRKAAAIMYELALRFGREVVSLKGLKKQVSCYLAAINCLHLSDPQYAWVVKPSLTTSNSYENESKKLTKRNSDGKVIPLNQPVKMEVLGLEDIEKEYVLVQARLLHAERYCNSSNLVITPLSAEETVALLLNVGLFDTAIQLSKAYSLSLVPVFEALAYKCISSTLRSETHFSTITNGEKYFKQYEPNIDYTNQDLSRFKIWHILEKYLGEYEEDNKSELHKCVTDKLLTHGTALPAWLKLSYQKRNFTELASLYISHGLHNESLTLIHKYIKAVLGTRKEDFNLKFSLHINSPPVWLPHTYIDILIDAVNDFQDDNNFRELYDEFMDTLKEYNKTVESTTLSKLSEN
;
A
#
# COMPACT_ATOMS: atom_id res chain seq x y z
N MET A 1 -47.80 -22.98 30.63
CA MET A 1 -48.71 -23.49 29.60
C MET A 1 -47.93 -24.46 28.74
N LYS A 2 -48.49 -25.64 28.51
CA LYS A 2 -47.88 -26.74 27.74
C LYS A 2 -47.66 -26.29 26.29
N ALA A 3 -46.54 -26.71 25.72
CA ALA A 3 -46.32 -26.70 24.28
C ALA A 3 -47.33 -27.65 23.62
N GLY A 4 -48.48 -27.11 23.26
CA GLY A 4 -49.51 -27.76 22.46
C GLY A 4 -49.95 -26.77 21.37
N ASN A 5 -49.84 -27.23 20.12
CA ASN A 5 -50.47 -26.66 18.92
C ASN A 5 -49.79 -25.43 18.30
N THR A 6 -48.51 -25.54 17.94
CA THR A 6 -47.85 -24.58 17.03
C THR A 6 -48.19 -24.84 15.56
N GLU A 7 -48.34 -26.12 15.14
CA GLU A 7 -48.68 -26.50 13.75
C GLU A 7 -50.11 -26.09 13.35
N ASP A 8 -51.09 -26.21 14.25
CA ASP A 8 -52.47 -25.76 13.99
C ASP A 8 -52.55 -24.24 13.79
N ASN A 9 -51.66 -23.46 14.42
CA ASN A 9 -51.62 -22.01 14.26
C ASN A 9 -51.00 -21.56 12.94
N GLU A 10 -50.03 -22.30 12.39
CA GLU A 10 -49.45 -22.02 11.08
C GLU A 10 -50.42 -22.35 9.95
N ASN A 11 -51.12 -23.49 10.02
CA ASN A 11 -52.15 -23.85 9.04
C ASN A 11 -53.32 -22.86 9.06
N ASN A 12 -53.79 -22.47 10.26
CA ASN A 12 -54.80 -21.43 10.39
C ASN A 12 -54.32 -20.07 9.85
N TYR A 13 -53.05 -19.70 10.06
CA TYR A 13 -52.49 -18.47 9.49
C TYR A 13 -52.45 -18.53 7.95
N ILE A 14 -52.06 -19.66 7.36
CA ILE A 14 -52.04 -19.85 5.91
C ILE A 14 -53.45 -19.73 5.33
N GLU A 15 -54.45 -20.39 5.94
CA GLU A 15 -55.84 -20.32 5.49
C GLU A 15 -56.42 -18.91 5.58
N ILE A 16 -56.22 -18.23 6.73
CA ILE A 16 -56.67 -16.84 6.91
C ILE A 16 -55.94 -15.90 5.94
N SER A 17 -54.63 -16.12 5.71
CA SER A 17 -53.86 -15.35 4.75
C SER A 17 -54.40 -15.55 3.34
N ALA A 18 -54.66 -16.79 2.92
CA ALA A 18 -55.25 -17.12 1.62
C ALA A 18 -56.62 -16.45 1.44
N GLU A 19 -57.53 -16.58 2.43
CA GLU A 19 -58.85 -15.93 2.38
C GLU A 19 -58.74 -14.40 2.28
N SER A 20 -57.78 -13.81 3.01
CA SER A 20 -57.53 -12.37 2.96
C SER A 20 -57.04 -11.91 1.59
N TRP A 21 -56.15 -12.69 0.95
CA TRP A 21 -55.66 -12.43 -0.40
C TRP A 21 -56.75 -12.63 -1.45
N ASP A 22 -57.59 -13.66 -1.31
CA ASP A 22 -58.73 -13.91 -2.20
C ASP A 22 -59.76 -12.78 -2.13
N ARG A 23 -60.06 -12.30 -0.92
CA ARG A 23 -60.95 -11.14 -0.73
C ARG A 23 -60.34 -9.87 -1.32
N PHE A 24 -59.04 -9.61 -1.10
CA PHE A 24 -58.35 -8.47 -1.69
C PHE A 24 -58.34 -8.54 -3.23
N PHE A 25 -58.05 -9.70 -3.79
CA PHE A 25 -58.07 -9.95 -5.24
C PHE A 25 -59.47 -9.74 -5.83
N SER A 26 -60.50 -10.24 -5.14
CA SER A 26 -61.91 -10.03 -5.52
C SER A 26 -62.27 -8.54 -5.57
N TYR A 27 -61.85 -7.75 -4.58
CA TYR A 27 -62.04 -6.30 -4.63
C TYR A 27 -61.27 -5.66 -5.79
N CYS A 28 -60.02 -6.06 -6.04
CA CYS A 28 -59.25 -5.57 -7.18
C CYS A 28 -59.95 -5.84 -8.52
N ILE A 29 -60.51 -7.04 -8.72
CA ILE A 29 -61.29 -7.38 -9.92
C ILE A 29 -62.51 -6.48 -10.03
N GLN A 30 -63.29 -6.33 -8.96
CA GLN A 30 -64.49 -5.49 -8.97
C GLN A 30 -64.16 -4.04 -9.35
N TYR A 31 -63.09 -3.47 -8.78
CA TYR A 31 -62.63 -2.12 -9.16
C TYR A 31 -62.13 -2.07 -10.60
N HIS A 32 -61.45 -3.10 -11.08
CA HIS A 32 -60.98 -3.20 -12.46
C HIS A 32 -62.15 -3.26 -13.45
N GLU A 33 -63.17 -4.08 -13.19
CA GLU A 33 -64.39 -4.18 -14.00
C GLU A 33 -65.13 -2.84 -14.08
N VAL A 34 -65.26 -2.12 -12.95
CA VAL A 34 -65.85 -0.77 -12.93
C VAL A 34 -65.02 0.21 -13.76
N GLY A 35 -63.69 0.11 -13.72
CA GLY A 35 -62.78 0.91 -14.54
C GLY A 35 -62.84 0.59 -16.04
N MET A 36 -63.17 -0.65 -16.39
CA MET A 36 -63.23 -1.15 -17.77
C MET A 36 -64.56 -0.88 -18.48
N LYS A 37 -65.56 -0.31 -17.79
CA LYS A 37 -66.86 0.04 -18.39
C LYS A 37 -66.69 0.98 -19.59
N PRO A 38 -67.22 0.63 -20.77
CA PRO A 38 -67.10 1.47 -21.97
C PRO A 38 -67.96 2.73 -21.83
N LEU A 39 -67.38 3.87 -22.21
CA LEU A 39 -68.05 5.18 -22.25
C LEU A 39 -68.38 5.61 -23.68
N GLY A 40 -67.58 5.21 -24.66
CA GLY A 40 -67.79 5.57 -26.07
C GLY A 40 -66.68 5.04 -26.99
N ILE A 41 -66.82 5.36 -28.27
CA ILE A 41 -65.86 5.00 -29.32
C ILE A 41 -65.42 6.29 -30.02
N SER A 42 -64.13 6.40 -30.35
CA SER A 42 -63.55 7.53 -31.08
C SER A 42 -62.57 7.03 -32.14
N GLN A 43 -62.46 7.72 -33.27
CA GLN A 43 -61.46 7.43 -34.29
C GLN A 43 -60.45 8.59 -34.36
N ASP A 44 -59.16 8.27 -34.44
CA ASP A 44 -58.13 9.28 -34.68
C ASP A 44 -58.03 9.57 -36.18
N PRO A 45 -58.30 10.82 -36.62
CA PRO A 45 -58.28 11.17 -38.04
C PRO A 45 -56.89 11.08 -38.68
N ASN A 46 -55.81 11.09 -37.88
CA ASN A 46 -54.44 11.08 -38.40
C ASN A 46 -53.90 9.67 -38.64
N THR A 47 -54.36 8.68 -37.88
CA THR A 47 -53.89 7.29 -37.97
C THR A 47 -54.98 6.34 -38.44
N GLY A 48 -56.24 6.78 -38.55
CA GLY A 48 -57.39 5.92 -38.82
C GLY A 48 -57.75 4.97 -37.68
N SER A 49 -56.99 4.99 -36.57
CA SER A 49 -57.12 4.06 -35.46
C SER A 49 -58.38 4.31 -34.63
N VAL A 50 -59.06 3.23 -34.24
CA VAL A 50 -60.32 3.30 -33.49
C VAL A 50 -60.07 2.92 -32.03
N PHE A 51 -60.47 3.78 -31.12
CA PHE A 51 -60.34 3.63 -29.68
C PHE A 51 -61.69 3.44 -29.01
N VAL A 52 -61.77 2.48 -28.10
CA VAL A 52 -62.86 2.35 -27.13
C VAL A 52 -62.42 3.05 -25.84
N ILE A 53 -63.10 4.16 -25.52
CA ILE A 53 -62.85 4.93 -24.30
C ILE A 53 -63.61 4.25 -23.16
N LYS A 54 -62.91 3.95 -22.07
CA LYS A 54 -63.46 3.38 -20.83
C LYS A 54 -63.25 4.36 -19.68
N LYS A 55 -63.86 4.09 -18.53
CA LYS A 55 -63.84 5.00 -17.36
C LYS A 55 -62.42 5.39 -16.91
N ASN A 56 -61.51 4.41 -16.82
CA ASN A 56 -60.13 4.62 -16.39
C ASN A 56 -59.08 4.15 -17.42
N PHE A 57 -59.53 3.59 -18.55
CA PHE A 57 -58.67 2.97 -19.55
C PHE A 57 -59.12 3.34 -20.96
N TYR A 58 -58.28 3.09 -21.94
CA TYR A 58 -58.68 3.04 -23.35
C TYR A 58 -58.27 1.70 -23.93
N SER A 59 -58.96 1.25 -24.97
CA SER A 59 -58.60 0.04 -25.71
C SER A 59 -58.53 0.38 -27.19
N LEU A 60 -57.47 -0.07 -27.85
CA LEU A 60 -57.29 0.11 -29.28
C LEU A 60 -57.92 -1.09 -30.00
N LEU A 61 -58.72 -0.82 -31.03
CA LEU A 61 -59.20 -1.86 -31.93
C LEU A 61 -58.11 -2.16 -32.97
N CYS A 62 -57.68 -3.41 -32.98
CA CYS A 62 -56.68 -3.92 -33.91
C CYS A 62 -57.30 -5.05 -34.75
N PRO A 63 -56.90 -5.20 -36.01
CA PRO A 63 -57.31 -6.35 -36.80
C PRO A 63 -56.70 -7.63 -36.21
N CYS A 64 -57.49 -8.69 -36.22
CA CYS A 64 -57.03 -10.00 -35.76
C CYS A 64 -56.03 -10.59 -36.75
N ASP A 65 -54.94 -11.10 -36.22
CA ASP A 65 -53.96 -11.87 -36.97
C ASP A 65 -54.59 -13.19 -37.48
N PRO A 66 -54.27 -13.70 -38.69
CA PRO A 66 -54.82 -14.96 -39.17
C PRO A 66 -54.71 -16.12 -38.17
N LEU A 67 -53.63 -16.19 -37.38
CA LEU A 67 -53.49 -17.21 -36.32
C LEU A 67 -54.50 -17.00 -35.18
N GLU A 68 -54.80 -15.76 -34.80
CA GLU A 68 -55.79 -15.42 -33.76
C GLU A 68 -57.21 -15.84 -34.19
N VAL A 69 -57.55 -15.57 -35.45
CA VAL A 69 -58.82 -15.98 -36.05
C VAL A 69 -58.95 -17.50 -36.06
N ILE A 70 -57.86 -18.19 -36.43
CA ILE A 70 -57.81 -19.64 -36.52
C ILE A 70 -57.83 -20.29 -35.14
N THR A 71 -57.22 -19.70 -34.11
CA THR A 71 -57.10 -20.30 -32.77
C THR A 71 -58.28 -19.99 -31.85
N SER A 72 -59.03 -18.92 -32.08
CA SER A 72 -60.19 -18.58 -31.26
C SER A 72 -61.43 -19.41 -31.61
N LEU A 73 -61.97 -20.13 -30.61
CA LEU A 73 -63.16 -20.97 -30.73
C LEU A 73 -64.36 -20.23 -31.36
N ASN A 74 -64.55 -18.96 -30.99
CA ASN A 74 -65.66 -18.12 -31.45
C ASN A 74 -65.57 -17.76 -32.94
N PHE A 75 -64.35 -17.65 -33.48
CA PHE A 75 -64.12 -17.29 -34.88
C PHE A 75 -64.05 -18.50 -35.81
N ARG A 76 -63.58 -19.66 -35.32
CA ARG A 76 -63.54 -20.95 -36.06
C ARG A 76 -64.92 -21.45 -36.55
N SER A 77 -65.99 -21.07 -35.85
CA SER A 77 -67.37 -21.41 -36.20
C SER A 77 -67.98 -20.49 -37.27
N SER A 78 -67.32 -19.39 -37.64
CA SER A 78 -67.85 -18.44 -38.62
C SER A 78 -67.75 -18.99 -40.05
N LEU A 79 -68.89 -19.07 -40.74
CA LEU A 79 -69.00 -19.63 -42.10
C LEU A 79 -68.36 -18.74 -43.19
N PHE A 80 -68.09 -17.47 -42.87
CA PHE A 80 -67.67 -16.44 -43.82
C PHE A 80 -66.25 -16.67 -44.39
N PHE A 81 -65.34 -17.24 -43.59
CA PHE A 81 -63.98 -17.55 -44.03
C PHE A 81 -63.89 -18.72 -45.01
N ILE A 82 -64.84 -19.66 -44.94
CA ILE A 82 -64.81 -20.92 -45.68
C ILE A 82 -65.29 -20.73 -47.13
N SER A 83 -66.15 -19.73 -47.37
CA SER A 83 -66.72 -19.46 -48.70
C SER A 83 -65.74 -18.81 -49.68
N LEU A 84 -64.63 -18.25 -49.22
CA LEU A 84 -63.62 -17.59 -50.06
C LEU A 84 -62.43 -18.48 -50.46
N LEU A 85 -62.33 -19.70 -49.92
CA LEU A 85 -61.19 -20.61 -50.14
C LEU A 85 -61.42 -21.50 -51.36
N ASP A 86 -60.34 -21.90 -52.04
CA ASP A 86 -60.41 -22.91 -53.11
C ASP A 86 -60.72 -24.32 -52.55
N GLU A 87 -61.17 -25.27 -53.39
CA GLU A 87 -61.59 -26.60 -52.91
C GLU A 87 -60.50 -27.40 -52.20
N ASP A 88 -59.22 -27.23 -52.57
CA ASP A 88 -58.10 -27.88 -51.87
C ASP A 88 -57.71 -27.15 -50.59
N GLU A 89 -57.85 -25.82 -50.55
CA GLU A 89 -57.67 -25.01 -49.35
C GLU A 89 -58.78 -25.25 -48.32
N LYS A 90 -60.02 -25.50 -48.77
CA LYS A 90 -61.14 -25.92 -47.91
C LYS A 90 -60.85 -27.25 -47.22
N LYS A 91 -60.27 -28.23 -47.93
CA LYS A 91 -59.89 -29.53 -47.35
C LYS A 91 -58.76 -29.39 -46.32
N LEU A 92 -57.76 -28.55 -46.62
CA LEU A 92 -56.67 -28.20 -45.68
C LEU A 92 -57.23 -27.49 -44.44
N TYR A 93 -58.13 -26.53 -44.61
CA TYR A 93 -58.80 -25.81 -43.54
C TYR A 93 -59.67 -26.74 -42.67
N GLN A 94 -60.41 -27.68 -43.28
CA GLN A 94 -61.18 -28.69 -42.55
C GLN A 94 -60.28 -29.61 -41.73
N SER A 95 -59.15 -30.03 -42.28
CA SER A 95 -58.15 -30.86 -41.58
C SER A 95 -57.52 -30.10 -40.41
N LEU A 96 -57.16 -28.84 -40.64
CA LEU A 96 -56.61 -27.95 -39.61
C LEU A 96 -57.65 -27.67 -38.51
N LYS A 97 -58.92 -27.43 -38.86
CA LYS A 97 -60.01 -27.25 -37.88
C LYS A 97 -60.23 -28.50 -37.03
N ALA A 98 -60.09 -29.69 -37.60
CA ALA A 98 -60.18 -30.95 -36.85
C ALA A 98 -59.03 -31.08 -35.85
N VAL A 99 -57.78 -30.79 -36.25
CA VAL A 99 -56.61 -30.78 -35.37
C VAL A 99 -56.77 -29.78 -34.23
N LEU A 100 -57.23 -28.56 -34.53
CA LEU A 100 -57.45 -27.55 -33.51
C LEU A 100 -58.59 -27.89 -32.55
N ALA A 101 -59.67 -28.50 -33.05
CA ALA A 101 -60.75 -29.01 -32.21
C ALA A 101 -60.27 -30.16 -31.30
N SER A 102 -59.34 -31.00 -31.76
CA SER A 102 -58.69 -32.00 -30.89
C SER A 102 -57.79 -31.36 -29.84
N MET A 103 -57.03 -30.31 -30.18
CA MET A 103 -56.22 -29.56 -29.21
C MET A 103 -57.07 -28.89 -28.12
N ASP A 104 -58.20 -28.27 -28.49
CA ASP A 104 -59.11 -27.64 -27.51
C ASP A 104 -59.67 -28.69 -26.53
N LEU A 105 -59.98 -29.90 -27.02
CA LEU A 105 -60.43 -30.99 -26.15
C LEU A 105 -59.35 -31.36 -25.13
N VAL A 106 -58.09 -31.56 -25.55
CA VAL A 106 -56.96 -31.84 -24.63
C VAL A 106 -56.84 -30.73 -23.58
N ARG A 107 -56.98 -29.47 -23.99
CA ARG A 107 -56.92 -28.30 -23.09
C ARG A 107 -58.05 -28.29 -22.07
N GLU A 108 -59.28 -28.62 -22.47
CA GLU A 108 -60.46 -28.63 -21.59
C GLU A 108 -60.55 -29.89 -20.71
N SER A 109 -59.86 -30.99 -21.06
CA SER A 109 -60.11 -32.34 -20.52
C SER A 109 -58.95 -33.01 -19.78
N ILE A 110 -58.16 -32.28 -18.99
CA ILE A 110 -57.21 -32.92 -18.05
C ILE A 110 -58.00 -33.49 -16.85
N ASP A 111 -58.61 -34.66 -17.05
CA ASP A 111 -59.12 -35.60 -16.04
C ASP A 111 -58.98 -37.02 -16.60
N ASP A 112 -58.56 -38.00 -15.76
CA ASP A 112 -58.06 -39.33 -16.18
C ASP A 112 -59.08 -40.20 -16.96
N LYS A 113 -60.35 -39.79 -16.99
CA LYS A 113 -61.46 -40.53 -17.63
C LYS A 113 -61.76 -40.10 -19.06
N LEU A 114 -61.16 -39.02 -19.56
CA LEU A 114 -61.46 -38.44 -20.89
C LEU A 114 -60.50 -38.85 -22.00
N LEU A 115 -59.37 -39.48 -21.68
CA LEU A 115 -58.41 -40.04 -22.64
C LEU A 115 -59.08 -41.03 -23.63
N ILE A 116 -60.07 -41.78 -23.15
CA ILE A 116 -60.82 -42.76 -23.95
C ILE A 116 -61.80 -42.09 -24.94
N ARG A 117 -62.33 -40.90 -24.64
CA ARG A 117 -63.17 -40.12 -25.59
C ARG A 117 -62.34 -39.32 -26.61
N PHE A 118 -61.08 -39.09 -26.27
CA PHE A 118 -60.10 -38.42 -27.13
C PHE A 118 -59.66 -39.34 -28.29
N GLU A 119 -59.53 -40.64 -28.03
CA GLU A 119 -59.27 -41.69 -29.03
C GLU A 119 -60.36 -41.76 -30.13
N ASP A 120 -61.64 -41.66 -29.77
CA ASP A 120 -62.78 -41.74 -30.70
C ASP A 120 -62.83 -40.58 -31.73
N LYS A 121 -62.28 -39.40 -31.40
CA LYS A 121 -62.26 -38.23 -32.32
C LYS A 121 -61.02 -38.21 -33.22
N LEU A 122 -59.93 -38.85 -32.81
CA LEU A 122 -58.71 -39.02 -33.63
C LEU A 122 -58.94 -39.95 -34.84
N HIS A 123 -59.96 -40.81 -34.78
CA HIS A 123 -60.29 -41.79 -35.82
C HIS A 123 -60.85 -41.19 -37.14
N ASN A 124 -61.18 -39.90 -37.18
CA ASN A 124 -61.76 -39.24 -38.36
C ASN A 124 -60.80 -38.30 -39.13
N LEU A 125 -59.49 -38.32 -38.83
CA LEU A 125 -58.50 -37.51 -39.55
C LEU A 125 -58.06 -38.20 -40.86
N TYR A 126 -58.25 -37.53 -41.99
CA TYR A 126 -57.82 -38.04 -43.30
C TYR A 126 -56.29 -38.02 -43.41
N SER A 127 -55.68 -39.20 -43.26
CA SER A 127 -54.23 -39.50 -43.30
C SER A 127 -53.38 -38.82 -42.19
N PRO A 128 -52.85 -39.58 -41.21
CA PRO A 128 -52.01 -39.04 -40.12
C PRO A 128 -50.71 -38.39 -40.62
N ILE A 129 -50.22 -38.77 -41.81
CA ILE A 129 -49.00 -38.23 -42.43
C ILE A 129 -49.17 -36.77 -42.87
N LYS A 130 -50.37 -36.36 -43.34
CA LYS A 130 -50.62 -34.96 -43.75
C LYS A 130 -50.83 -34.02 -42.55
N CYS A 131 -51.26 -34.53 -41.40
CA CYS A 131 -51.40 -33.74 -40.16
C CYS A 131 -50.04 -33.32 -39.60
N CYS A 132 -49.02 -34.19 -39.67
CA CYS A 132 -47.64 -33.85 -39.33
C CYS A 132 -46.99 -32.87 -40.34
N CYS A 133 -47.32 -32.96 -41.63
CA CYS A 133 -46.87 -31.95 -42.60
C CYS A 133 -47.55 -30.58 -42.36
N LEU A 134 -48.81 -30.57 -41.91
CA LEU A 134 -49.52 -29.34 -41.53
C LEU A 134 -49.00 -28.74 -40.23
N SER A 135 -48.68 -29.55 -39.22
CA SER A 135 -48.00 -29.04 -38.03
C SER A 135 -46.63 -28.49 -38.40
N GLN A 136 -45.86 -29.16 -39.27
CA GLN A 136 -44.60 -28.62 -39.78
C GLN A 136 -44.78 -27.30 -40.55
N LEU A 137 -45.81 -27.16 -41.39
CA LEU A 137 -46.13 -25.91 -42.08
C LEU A 137 -46.51 -24.80 -41.09
N LEU A 138 -47.33 -25.11 -40.07
CA LEU A 138 -47.70 -24.17 -39.01
C LEU A 138 -46.47 -23.75 -38.20
N LEU A 139 -45.59 -24.68 -37.85
CA LEU A 139 -44.33 -24.39 -37.16
C LEU A 139 -43.41 -23.50 -37.99
N THR A 140 -43.36 -23.68 -39.32
CA THR A 140 -42.62 -22.76 -40.21
C THR A 140 -43.21 -21.37 -40.30
N LYS A 141 -44.53 -21.21 -40.09
CA LYS A 141 -45.20 -19.89 -40.04
C LYS A 141 -45.10 -19.23 -38.66
N LEU A 142 -44.88 -20.01 -37.62
CA LEU A 142 -44.64 -19.55 -36.25
C LEU A 142 -43.16 -19.25 -36.00
N ASP A 143 -42.25 -19.73 -36.84
CA ASP A 143 -40.84 -19.44 -36.68
C ASP A 143 -40.51 -18.06 -37.28
N LEU A 144 -40.05 -17.15 -36.41
CA LEU A 144 -39.65 -15.80 -36.79
C LEU A 144 -38.21 -15.75 -37.33
N SER A 145 -37.46 -16.86 -37.30
CA SER A 145 -36.03 -16.92 -37.66
C SER A 145 -35.69 -16.64 -39.13
N SER A 146 -36.66 -16.81 -40.04
CA SER A 146 -36.47 -16.54 -41.47
C SER A 146 -36.59 -15.06 -41.81
N GLU A 147 -37.14 -14.25 -40.92
CA GLU A 147 -37.57 -12.87 -41.22
C GLU A 147 -36.55 -11.79 -40.80
N ALA A 148 -35.44 -12.16 -40.16
CA ALA A 148 -34.52 -11.19 -39.56
C ALA A 148 -33.11 -11.14 -40.20
N LYS A 149 -32.87 -11.90 -41.27
CA LYS A 149 -31.55 -11.94 -41.95
C LYS A 149 -31.20 -10.66 -42.73
N GLU A 150 -32.15 -9.73 -42.88
CA GLU A 150 -31.95 -8.46 -43.59
C GLU A 150 -31.62 -7.34 -42.60
N TYR A 151 -30.36 -7.29 -42.13
CA TYR A 151 -29.84 -6.13 -41.39
C TYR A 151 -29.55 -4.99 -42.37
N VAL A 152 -30.14 -3.82 -42.13
CA VAL A 152 -30.00 -2.63 -42.97
C VAL A 152 -29.24 -1.51 -42.26
N GLU A 153 -28.41 -0.84 -43.07
CA GLU A 153 -27.53 0.29 -42.77
C GLU A 153 -28.20 1.47 -42.02
N GLU A 154 -27.36 2.32 -41.46
CA GLU A 154 -27.71 3.54 -40.70
C GLU A 154 -28.35 4.61 -41.60
N GLY A 155 -29.65 4.47 -41.90
CA GLY A 155 -30.50 5.51 -42.49
C GLY A 155 -31.70 5.88 -41.61
N ASN A 156 -32.29 7.06 -41.82
CA ASN A 156 -33.54 7.46 -41.15
C ASN A 156 -34.75 6.80 -41.84
N SER A 157 -35.62 6.18 -41.05
CA SER A 157 -36.81 5.50 -41.58
C SER A 157 -37.93 6.48 -41.93
N LYS A 158 -38.66 6.18 -43.03
CA LYS A 158 -39.90 6.90 -43.40
C LYS A 158 -40.99 6.82 -42.34
N TYR A 159 -40.98 5.78 -41.50
CA TYR A 159 -41.97 5.54 -40.44
C TYR A 159 -41.50 6.00 -39.05
N SER A 160 -40.50 6.88 -38.97
CA SER A 160 -39.87 7.28 -37.68
C SER A 160 -40.85 7.80 -36.61
N SER A 161 -41.97 8.41 -37.01
CA SER A 161 -43.01 8.93 -36.11
C SER A 161 -44.08 7.90 -35.70
N LEU A 162 -44.17 6.75 -36.38
CA LEU A 162 -45.23 5.76 -36.16
C LEU A 162 -45.12 5.13 -34.76
N ALA A 163 -46.17 5.26 -33.95
CA ALA A 163 -46.20 4.75 -32.57
C ALA A 163 -44.98 5.22 -31.71
N GLY A 164 -44.48 6.43 -31.94
CA GLY A 164 -43.35 7.02 -31.19
C GLY A 164 -43.72 7.63 -29.84
N SER A 165 -45.01 7.89 -29.58
CA SER A 165 -45.49 8.43 -28.31
C SER A 165 -45.49 7.36 -27.22
N SER A 166 -45.46 7.78 -25.94
CA SER A 166 -45.56 6.84 -24.81
C SER A 166 -46.82 5.95 -24.87
N SER A 167 -47.96 6.50 -25.30
CA SER A 167 -49.18 5.73 -25.53
C SER A 167 -49.07 4.78 -26.72
N GLY A 168 -48.40 5.18 -27.81
CA GLY A 168 -48.15 4.33 -28.97
C GLY A 168 -47.23 3.15 -28.64
N ILE A 169 -46.19 3.37 -27.86
CA ILE A 169 -45.30 2.31 -27.34
C ILE A 169 -46.06 1.42 -26.36
N GLY A 170 -46.93 1.99 -25.53
CA GLY A 170 -47.83 1.24 -24.66
C GLY A 170 -48.76 0.30 -25.45
N ALA A 171 -49.36 0.80 -26.54
CA ALA A 171 -50.17 0.00 -27.46
C ALA A 171 -49.33 -1.09 -28.14
N LEU A 172 -48.13 -0.76 -28.62
CA LEU A 172 -47.20 -1.75 -29.20
C LEU A 172 -46.85 -2.86 -28.22
N CYS A 173 -46.52 -2.53 -26.97
CA CYS A 173 -46.21 -3.52 -25.94
C CYS A 173 -47.43 -4.38 -25.57
N ALA A 174 -48.63 -3.78 -25.50
CA ALA A 174 -49.87 -4.53 -25.27
C ALA A 174 -50.19 -5.48 -26.44
N GLY A 175 -50.02 -5.01 -27.69
CA GLY A 175 -50.18 -5.82 -28.89
C GLY A 175 -49.15 -6.96 -28.96
N LEU A 176 -47.90 -6.68 -28.59
CA LEU A 176 -46.84 -7.69 -28.50
C LEU A 176 -47.10 -8.72 -27.41
N ALA A 177 -47.58 -8.30 -26.23
CA ALA A 177 -47.93 -9.21 -25.14
C ALA A 177 -49.07 -10.14 -25.56
N HIS A 178 -50.09 -9.60 -26.23
CA HIS A 178 -51.19 -10.37 -26.80
C HIS A 178 -50.72 -11.36 -27.86
N PHE A 179 -49.93 -10.89 -28.83
CA PHE A 179 -49.32 -11.69 -29.90
C PHE A 179 -48.50 -12.86 -29.33
N ALA A 180 -47.63 -12.60 -28.35
CA ALA A 180 -46.79 -13.61 -27.73
C ALA A 180 -47.60 -14.59 -26.87
N ARG A 181 -48.58 -14.12 -26.10
CA ARG A 181 -49.44 -14.97 -25.27
C ARG A 181 -50.23 -15.96 -26.11
N GLN A 182 -50.85 -15.51 -27.20
CA GLN A 182 -51.62 -16.39 -28.07
C GLN A 182 -50.75 -17.49 -28.69
N ARG A 183 -49.57 -17.13 -29.18
CA ARG A 183 -48.62 -18.08 -29.78
C ARG A 183 -48.02 -19.03 -28.75
N PHE A 184 -47.75 -18.54 -27.54
CA PHE A 184 -47.32 -19.38 -26.42
C PHE A 184 -48.39 -20.40 -26.04
N GLU A 185 -49.64 -19.97 -25.84
CA GLU A 185 -50.76 -20.88 -25.54
C GLU A 185 -50.96 -21.88 -26.67
N PHE A 186 -50.89 -21.44 -27.91
CA PHE A 186 -50.99 -22.32 -29.08
C PHE A 186 -49.88 -23.38 -29.10
N CYS A 187 -48.61 -22.98 -28.92
CA CYS A 187 -47.48 -23.91 -28.87
C CYS A 187 -47.57 -24.87 -27.67
N ARG A 188 -48.10 -24.41 -26.53
CA ARG A 188 -48.31 -25.26 -25.34
C ARG A 188 -49.36 -26.32 -25.64
N ASP A 189 -50.49 -25.89 -26.18
CA ASP A 189 -51.62 -26.77 -26.49
C ASP A 189 -51.20 -27.76 -27.62
N LEU A 190 -50.38 -27.31 -28.57
CA LEU A 190 -49.83 -28.15 -29.64
C LEU A 190 -48.85 -29.18 -29.09
N LEU A 191 -47.95 -28.79 -28.16
CA LEU A 191 -47.02 -29.71 -27.52
C LEU A 191 -47.77 -30.78 -26.71
N LEU A 192 -48.81 -30.39 -25.96
CA LEU A 192 -49.63 -31.34 -25.22
C LEU A 192 -50.31 -32.34 -26.17
N PHE A 193 -50.85 -31.84 -27.28
CA PHE A 193 -51.43 -32.71 -28.32
C PHE A 193 -50.39 -33.64 -28.95
N GLU A 194 -49.20 -33.14 -29.28
CA GLU A 194 -48.08 -33.93 -29.83
C GLU A 194 -47.61 -35.03 -28.86
N LEU A 195 -47.56 -34.75 -27.55
CA LEU A 195 -47.20 -35.73 -26.52
C LEU A 195 -48.26 -36.82 -26.37
N VAL A 196 -49.53 -36.45 -26.35
CA VAL A 196 -50.62 -37.46 -26.28
C VAL A 196 -50.66 -38.31 -27.55
N LEU A 197 -50.38 -37.73 -28.72
CA LEU A 197 -50.22 -38.48 -29.97
C LEU A 197 -49.05 -39.47 -29.90
N TYR A 198 -47.92 -39.05 -29.31
CA TYR A 198 -46.74 -39.89 -29.16
C TYR A 198 -46.98 -41.08 -28.22
N GLU A 199 -47.79 -40.90 -27.17
CA GLU A 199 -48.12 -41.98 -26.22
C GLU A 199 -49.29 -42.87 -26.65
N SER A 200 -50.01 -42.52 -27.74
CA SER A 200 -51.17 -43.29 -28.20
C SER A 200 -50.77 -44.53 -29.01
N ASP A 201 -50.88 -45.71 -28.40
CA ASP A 201 -50.58 -47.02 -29.02
C ASP A 201 -51.50 -47.37 -30.23
N ALA A 202 -52.62 -46.66 -30.41
CA ALA A 202 -53.61 -46.97 -31.44
C ALA A 202 -53.18 -46.58 -32.87
N LEU A 203 -52.11 -45.80 -33.03
CA LEU A 203 -51.60 -45.28 -34.30
C LEU A 203 -50.25 -45.93 -34.63
N GLU A 204 -50.20 -47.26 -34.77
CA GLU A 204 -49.00 -47.99 -35.23
C GLU A 204 -48.60 -47.54 -36.65
N CYS A 205 -47.82 -46.47 -36.75
CA CYS A 205 -47.25 -45.99 -37.98
C CYS A 205 -45.79 -45.62 -37.71
N GLU A 206 -44.85 -46.54 -37.99
CA GLU A 206 -43.41 -46.33 -37.78
C GLU A 206 -42.90 -45.02 -38.40
N GLN A 207 -43.54 -44.56 -39.49
CA GLN A 207 -43.25 -43.28 -40.13
C GLN A 207 -43.65 -42.07 -39.29
N LEU A 208 -44.72 -42.16 -38.51
CA LEU A 208 -45.20 -41.11 -37.61
C LEU A 208 -44.28 -40.95 -36.41
N ASP A 209 -43.86 -42.05 -35.78
CA ASP A 209 -42.89 -42.03 -34.68
C ASP A 209 -41.54 -41.49 -35.15
N HIS A 210 -41.11 -41.89 -36.35
CA HIS A 210 -39.92 -41.32 -36.98
C HIS A 210 -40.06 -39.82 -37.28
N LEU A 211 -41.23 -39.34 -37.70
CA LEU A 211 -41.45 -37.91 -37.94
C LEU A 211 -41.55 -37.12 -36.62
N LEU A 212 -42.24 -37.63 -35.60
CA LEU A 212 -42.37 -36.96 -34.30
C LEU A 212 -41.04 -36.93 -33.53
N ALA A 213 -40.29 -38.04 -33.53
CA ALA A 213 -39.02 -38.18 -32.81
C ALA A 213 -37.78 -37.75 -33.63
N GLN A 214 -37.69 -38.09 -34.93
CA GLN A 214 -36.53 -37.74 -35.79
C GLN A 214 -36.75 -36.52 -36.70
N SER A 215 -37.98 -36.18 -37.13
CA SER A 215 -38.20 -34.99 -38.00
C SER A 215 -38.28 -33.65 -37.24
N ALA A 216 -37.86 -33.64 -35.98
CA ALA A 216 -37.67 -32.46 -35.16
C ALA A 216 -38.96 -31.64 -34.89
N ILE A 217 -40.15 -32.23 -34.97
CA ILE A 217 -41.41 -31.52 -34.69
C ILE A 217 -41.51 -31.16 -33.20
N ILE A 218 -41.45 -32.16 -32.29
CA ILE A 218 -41.50 -31.94 -30.84
C ILE A 218 -40.34 -31.04 -30.34
N PRO A 219 -39.09 -31.26 -30.77
CA PRO A 219 -38.00 -30.32 -30.44
C PRO A 219 -38.26 -28.89 -30.94
N LYS A 220 -38.84 -28.71 -32.14
CA LYS A 220 -39.17 -27.38 -32.69
C LYS A 220 -40.31 -26.72 -31.92
N THR A 221 -41.40 -27.41 -31.60
CA THR A 221 -42.47 -26.88 -30.75
C THR A 221 -41.94 -26.46 -29.39
N VAL A 222 -41.06 -27.25 -28.76
CA VAL A 222 -40.40 -26.87 -27.50
C VAL A 222 -39.54 -25.60 -27.66
N THR A 223 -38.77 -25.47 -28.74
CA THR A 223 -37.99 -24.23 -28.97
C THR A 223 -38.87 -23.01 -29.21
N LEU A 224 -39.97 -23.16 -29.95
CA LEU A 224 -40.93 -22.08 -30.21
C LEU A 224 -41.70 -21.69 -28.96
N LEU A 225 -42.12 -22.67 -28.16
CA LEU A 225 -42.75 -22.43 -26.87
C LEU A 225 -41.84 -21.58 -25.96
N ARG A 226 -40.56 -21.95 -25.89
CA ARG A 226 -39.56 -21.22 -25.11
C ARG A 226 -39.30 -19.82 -25.65
N SER A 227 -39.19 -19.64 -26.97
CA SER A 227 -38.99 -18.32 -27.56
C SER A 227 -40.18 -17.38 -27.36
N TYR A 228 -41.41 -17.87 -27.53
CA TYR A 228 -42.62 -17.08 -27.26
C TYR A 228 -42.80 -16.77 -25.78
N TYR A 229 -42.43 -17.70 -24.90
CA TYR A 229 -42.39 -17.43 -23.46
C TYR A 229 -41.39 -16.31 -23.12
N MET A 230 -40.23 -16.28 -23.76
CA MET A 230 -39.26 -15.19 -23.56
C MET A 230 -39.81 -13.83 -23.99
N ILE A 231 -40.47 -13.74 -25.14
CA ILE A 231 -41.11 -12.49 -25.58
C ILE A 231 -42.20 -12.08 -24.59
N LEU A 232 -43.02 -13.03 -24.13
CA LEU A 232 -44.05 -12.76 -23.13
C LEU A 232 -43.43 -12.26 -21.82
N TRP A 233 -42.36 -12.89 -21.34
CA TRP A 233 -41.62 -12.46 -20.16
C TRP A 233 -41.10 -11.02 -20.33
N CYS A 234 -40.53 -10.65 -21.48
CA CYS A 234 -40.08 -9.27 -21.75
C CYS A 234 -41.19 -8.22 -21.62
N THR A 235 -42.43 -8.59 -21.97
CA THR A 235 -43.59 -7.68 -21.85
C THR A 235 -44.16 -7.58 -20.44
N GLN A 236 -43.90 -8.58 -19.59
CA GLN A 236 -44.43 -8.66 -18.22
C GLN A 236 -43.40 -8.23 -17.16
N CYS A 237 -42.11 -8.40 -17.44
CA CYS A 237 -41.04 -8.08 -16.51
C CYS A 237 -40.91 -6.56 -16.29
N GLU A 238 -40.95 -6.16 -15.03
CA GLU A 238 -40.82 -4.75 -14.63
C GLU A 238 -39.35 -4.31 -14.58
N CYS A 239 -39.09 -3.07 -14.97
CA CYS A 239 -37.76 -2.48 -14.83
C CYS A 239 -37.38 -2.33 -13.35
N THR A 240 -36.13 -2.65 -13.03
CA THR A 240 -35.57 -2.42 -11.70
C THR A 240 -35.17 -0.95 -11.53
N SER A 241 -35.49 -0.36 -10.38
CA SER A 241 -35.00 0.98 -10.02
C SER A 241 -33.49 0.95 -9.77
N VAL A 242 -32.73 1.75 -10.50
CA VAL A 242 -31.26 1.79 -10.41
C VAL A 242 -30.80 2.93 -9.50
N SER A 243 -29.93 2.63 -8.54
CA SER A 243 -29.29 3.63 -7.68
C SER A 243 -28.23 4.43 -8.45
N PRO A 244 -28.05 5.74 -8.19
CA PRO A 244 -27.02 6.55 -8.87
C PRO A 244 -25.60 5.98 -8.69
N ALA A 245 -25.30 5.33 -7.57
CA ALA A 245 -23.99 4.70 -7.34
C ALA A 245 -23.70 3.54 -8.32
N ILE A 246 -24.74 2.79 -8.69
CA ILE A 246 -24.66 1.69 -9.67
C ILE A 246 -24.45 2.27 -11.08
N GLN A 247 -25.15 3.36 -11.40
CA GLN A 247 -24.99 4.08 -12.66
C GLN A 247 -23.58 4.64 -12.83
N ASP A 248 -23.03 5.27 -11.78
CA ASP A 248 -21.66 5.79 -11.79
C ASP A 248 -20.62 4.67 -11.96
N ALA A 249 -20.85 3.52 -11.32
CA ALA A 249 -19.98 2.35 -11.45
C ALA A 249 -20.05 1.75 -12.87
N ALA A 250 -21.25 1.61 -13.42
CA ALA A 250 -21.47 1.15 -14.79
C ALA A 250 -20.84 2.10 -15.82
N PHE A 251 -21.02 3.42 -15.65
CA PHE A 251 -20.44 4.43 -16.53
C PHE A 251 -18.90 4.36 -16.57
N LYS A 252 -18.26 4.25 -15.39
CA LYS A 252 -16.80 4.07 -15.30
C LYS A 252 -16.32 2.80 -16.01
N GLN A 253 -17.13 1.75 -15.98
CA GLN A 253 -16.85 0.49 -16.66
C GLN A 253 -17.05 0.58 -18.17
N PHE A 254 -18.08 1.29 -18.65
CA PHE A 254 -18.32 1.54 -20.07
C PHE A 254 -17.19 2.40 -20.69
N CYS A 255 -16.77 3.45 -19.99
CA CYS A 255 -15.61 4.25 -20.38
C CYS A 255 -14.34 3.40 -20.45
N LEU A 256 -14.11 2.54 -19.45
CA LEU A 256 -12.96 1.64 -19.47
C LEU A 256 -13.02 0.69 -20.65
N LEU A 257 -14.17 0.07 -20.91
CA LEU A 257 -14.40 -0.86 -22.01
C LEU A 257 -14.38 -0.20 -23.41
N GLU A 258 -14.28 1.13 -23.47
CA GLU A 258 -14.35 1.92 -24.71
C GLU A 258 -15.61 1.59 -25.52
N LEU A 259 -16.77 1.37 -24.89
CA LEU A 259 -18.01 1.04 -25.60
C LEU A 259 -18.84 2.31 -25.79
N PRO A 260 -18.70 3.05 -26.90
CA PRO A 260 -19.39 4.33 -27.10
C PRO A 260 -20.92 4.16 -27.14
N GLU A 261 -21.39 2.99 -27.60
CA GLU A 261 -22.80 2.56 -27.64
C GLU A 261 -23.49 2.65 -26.27
N PHE A 262 -22.74 2.60 -25.16
CA PHE A 262 -23.28 2.60 -23.79
C PHE A 262 -23.05 3.91 -23.03
N THR A 263 -22.53 4.94 -23.70
CA THR A 263 -22.15 6.22 -23.04
C THR A 263 -23.20 7.33 -23.13
N ASP A 264 -24.41 7.01 -23.60
CA ASP A 264 -25.47 8.01 -23.73
C ASP A 264 -25.86 8.60 -22.37
N LYS A 265 -25.81 9.93 -22.33
CA LYS A 265 -25.74 10.75 -21.11
C LYS A 265 -27.04 10.84 -20.32
N ASP A 266 -28.16 10.43 -20.92
CA ASP A 266 -29.48 10.54 -20.31
C ASP A 266 -30.03 9.14 -20.01
N LEU A 267 -29.73 8.62 -18.81
CA LEU A 267 -30.53 7.55 -18.23
C LEU A 267 -31.93 8.13 -17.97
N THR A 268 -32.85 7.86 -18.89
CA THR A 268 -34.25 8.29 -18.78
C THR A 268 -34.79 7.85 -17.43
N ALA A 269 -35.46 8.77 -16.71
CA ALA A 269 -36.05 8.45 -15.42
C ALA A 269 -37.09 7.32 -15.60
N ILE A 270 -36.74 6.12 -15.15
CA ILE A 270 -37.60 4.94 -15.24
C ILE A 270 -38.88 5.24 -14.45
N LYS A 271 -40.02 5.18 -15.14
CA LYS A 271 -41.32 5.40 -14.49
C LYS A 271 -41.67 4.19 -13.62
N HIS A 272 -42.43 4.44 -12.55
CA HIS A 272 -42.91 3.37 -11.67
C HIS A 272 -43.75 2.35 -12.47
N ARG A 273 -43.43 1.06 -12.34
CA ARG A 273 -44.04 -0.09 -13.04
C ARG A 273 -43.92 -0.07 -14.57
N GLN A 274 -42.89 0.59 -15.10
CA GLN A 274 -42.55 0.48 -16.52
C GLN A 274 -41.97 -0.90 -16.80
N THR A 275 -42.46 -1.56 -17.86
CA THR A 275 -41.94 -2.86 -18.29
C THR A 275 -40.69 -2.69 -19.14
N ILE A 276 -39.87 -3.74 -19.20
CA ILE A 276 -38.62 -3.74 -19.96
C ILE A 276 -38.87 -3.53 -21.45
N SER A 277 -39.90 -4.17 -22.01
CA SER A 277 -40.30 -3.96 -23.40
C SER A 277 -40.65 -2.49 -23.67
N HIS A 278 -41.33 -1.82 -22.72
CA HIS A 278 -41.71 -0.42 -22.89
C HIS A 278 -40.48 0.49 -22.91
N LEU A 279 -39.49 0.24 -22.04
CA LEU A 279 -38.22 0.97 -22.05
C LEU A 279 -37.42 0.71 -23.35
N PHE A 280 -37.35 -0.54 -23.81
CA PHE A 280 -36.62 -0.92 -25.02
C PHE A 280 -37.19 -0.26 -26.29
N PHE A 281 -38.51 -0.31 -26.46
CA PHE A 281 -39.17 0.27 -27.64
C PHE A 281 -39.33 1.80 -27.58
N GLN A 282 -39.12 2.41 -26.42
CA GLN A 282 -39.00 3.87 -26.31
C GLN A 282 -37.71 4.40 -26.93
N GLU A 283 -36.68 3.56 -27.02
CA GLU A 283 -35.33 3.94 -27.43
C GLU A 283 -34.93 3.24 -28.74
N GLU A 284 -33.72 2.67 -28.81
CA GLU A 284 -33.19 2.05 -30.03
C GLU A 284 -34.07 0.94 -30.59
N GLY A 285 -34.72 0.16 -29.72
CA GLY A 285 -35.59 -0.94 -30.13
C GLY A 285 -36.76 -0.47 -30.99
N GLY A 286 -37.35 0.69 -30.68
CA GLY A 286 -38.44 1.26 -31.45
C GLY A 286 -38.00 1.77 -32.82
N ILE A 287 -36.82 2.39 -32.90
CA ILE A 287 -36.24 2.85 -34.16
C ILE A 287 -35.95 1.66 -35.08
N LYS A 288 -35.32 0.61 -34.53
CA LYS A 288 -34.98 -0.62 -35.27
C LYS A 288 -36.24 -1.37 -35.71
N ALA A 289 -37.30 -1.43 -34.88
CA ALA A 289 -38.56 -2.06 -35.24
C ALA A 289 -39.23 -1.37 -36.44
N ARG A 290 -39.23 -0.03 -36.47
CA ARG A 290 -39.76 0.76 -37.59
C ARG A 290 -38.94 0.61 -38.87
N LYS A 291 -37.62 0.41 -38.76
CA LYS A 291 -36.77 0.09 -39.92
C LYS A 291 -37.11 -1.27 -40.51
N ILE A 292 -37.27 -2.30 -39.66
CA ILE A 292 -37.70 -3.63 -40.12
C ILE A 292 -39.09 -3.55 -40.78
N LEU A 293 -39.99 -2.73 -40.22
CA LEU A 293 -41.29 -2.45 -40.84
C LEU A 293 -41.14 -1.85 -42.26
N GLU A 294 -40.22 -0.90 -42.45
CA GLU A 294 -39.99 -0.28 -43.77
C GLU A 294 -39.52 -1.28 -44.82
N LEU A 295 -38.70 -2.25 -44.44
CA LEU A 295 -38.23 -3.31 -45.33
C LEU A 295 -39.36 -4.28 -45.71
N LYS A 296 -40.23 -4.61 -44.74
CA LYS A 296 -41.36 -5.52 -44.96
C LYS A 296 -42.49 -4.87 -45.79
N ASN A 297 -42.75 -3.57 -45.62
CA ASN A 297 -43.89 -2.87 -46.22
C ASN A 297 -43.48 -1.68 -47.10
N LEU A 298 -42.80 -1.96 -48.22
CA LEU A 298 -42.35 -0.95 -49.20
C LEU A 298 -43.49 -0.22 -49.96
N LYS A 299 -44.76 -0.64 -49.80
CA LYS A 299 -45.91 -0.15 -50.61
C LYS A 299 -47.08 0.45 -49.82
N ALA A 300 -47.10 0.38 -48.49
CA ALA A 300 -48.23 0.84 -47.68
C ALA A 300 -48.20 2.37 -47.45
N SER A 301 -49.38 2.99 -47.36
CA SER A 301 -49.51 4.40 -46.98
C SER A 301 -49.48 4.57 -45.47
N LEU A 302 -49.12 5.76 -44.96
CA LEU A 302 -49.11 6.03 -43.51
C LEU A 302 -50.49 5.90 -42.84
N ASP A 303 -51.56 6.00 -43.63
CA ASP A 303 -52.95 5.99 -43.18
C ASP A 303 -53.48 4.55 -42.94
N ASP A 304 -52.75 3.53 -43.40
CA ASP A 304 -53.15 2.11 -43.32
C ASP A 304 -52.75 1.45 -41.99
N TRP A 305 -53.19 2.01 -40.85
CA TRP A 305 -52.89 1.47 -39.51
C TRP A 305 -53.29 0.00 -39.35
N GLU A 306 -54.36 -0.43 -40.02
CA GLU A 306 -54.84 -1.81 -40.04
C GLU A 306 -53.77 -2.79 -40.53
N SER A 307 -52.97 -2.41 -41.54
CA SER A 307 -51.89 -3.26 -42.04
C SER A 307 -50.57 -3.01 -41.30
N LEU A 308 -50.28 -1.75 -40.97
CA LEU A 308 -49.00 -1.33 -40.42
C LEU A 308 -48.79 -1.79 -38.97
N PHE A 309 -49.82 -1.72 -38.12
CA PHE A 309 -49.67 -2.03 -36.71
C PHE A 309 -49.38 -3.52 -36.43
N PRO A 310 -50.09 -4.50 -37.01
CA PRO A 310 -49.73 -5.91 -36.85
C PRO A 310 -48.32 -6.23 -37.37
N THR A 311 -47.91 -5.65 -38.50
CA THR A 311 -46.54 -5.83 -39.02
C THR A 311 -45.48 -5.19 -38.13
N LEU A 312 -45.80 -4.08 -37.45
CA LEU A 312 -44.91 -3.46 -36.45
C LEU A 312 -44.79 -4.36 -35.21
N VAL A 313 -45.88 -4.98 -34.76
CA VAL A 313 -45.86 -5.97 -33.66
C VAL A 313 -45.01 -7.19 -34.06
N GLY A 314 -45.14 -7.69 -35.29
CA GLY A 314 -44.29 -8.75 -35.82
C GLY A 314 -42.81 -8.37 -35.86
N ALA A 315 -42.48 -7.16 -36.33
CA ALA A 315 -41.11 -6.63 -36.33
C ALA A 315 -40.54 -6.42 -34.91
N ALA A 316 -41.39 -6.03 -33.95
CA ALA A 316 -41.01 -5.96 -32.55
C ALA A 316 -40.73 -7.36 -31.95
N ALA A 317 -41.51 -8.36 -32.33
CA ALA A 317 -41.30 -9.76 -31.91
C ALA A 317 -40.01 -10.34 -32.50
N THR A 318 -39.67 -10.04 -33.75
CA THR A 318 -38.40 -10.50 -34.37
C THR A 318 -37.17 -9.91 -33.66
N LEU A 319 -37.25 -8.68 -33.17
CA LEU A 319 -36.14 -8.07 -32.42
C LEU A 319 -35.87 -8.72 -31.06
N LEU A 320 -36.88 -9.29 -30.42
CA LEU A 320 -36.77 -9.99 -29.15
C LEU A 320 -36.57 -11.50 -29.31
N TRP A 321 -36.42 -11.98 -30.55
CA TRP A 321 -36.31 -13.40 -30.84
C TRP A 321 -34.95 -13.95 -30.38
N PRO A 322 -34.92 -15.02 -29.56
CA PRO A 322 -33.69 -15.47 -28.90
C PRO A 322 -32.80 -16.42 -29.73
N LEU A 323 -33.32 -17.00 -30.82
CA LEU A 323 -32.60 -18.01 -31.61
C LEU A 323 -31.59 -17.42 -32.61
N GLU A 324 -31.59 -16.11 -32.77
CA GLU A 324 -30.70 -15.41 -33.70
C GLU A 324 -29.48 -14.82 -33.01
N GLU A 325 -28.46 -14.47 -33.80
CA GLU A 325 -27.30 -13.70 -33.34
C GLU A 325 -27.63 -12.24 -32.98
N ASN A 326 -28.88 -11.95 -32.61
CA ASN A 326 -29.32 -10.62 -32.25
C ASN A 326 -28.92 -10.31 -30.80
N VAL A 327 -27.90 -9.46 -30.66
CA VAL A 327 -27.33 -9.06 -29.37
C VAL A 327 -27.94 -7.75 -28.85
N ILE A 328 -28.82 -7.11 -29.63
CA ILE A 328 -29.31 -5.75 -29.36
C ILE A 328 -30.07 -5.68 -28.04
N PHE A 329 -30.92 -6.67 -27.75
CA PHE A 329 -31.71 -6.69 -26.51
C PHE A 329 -30.87 -6.88 -25.24
N PRO A 330 -29.99 -7.89 -25.12
CA PRO A 330 -29.13 -8.02 -23.93
C PRO A 330 -28.13 -6.85 -23.77
N GLU A 331 -27.67 -6.26 -24.88
CA GLU A 331 -26.83 -5.04 -24.84
C GLU A 331 -27.58 -3.86 -24.24
N PHE A 332 -28.82 -3.65 -24.68
CA PHE A 332 -29.68 -2.61 -24.13
C PHE A 332 -29.92 -2.78 -22.62
N LEU A 333 -30.18 -4.00 -22.15
CA LEU A 333 -30.36 -4.28 -20.72
C LEU A 333 -29.12 -3.92 -19.91
N TYR A 334 -27.94 -4.26 -20.44
CA TYR A 334 -26.67 -3.91 -19.80
C TYR A 334 -26.43 -2.40 -19.80
N ALA A 335 -26.68 -1.71 -20.93
CA ALA A 335 -26.55 -0.26 -21.08
C ALA A 335 -27.36 0.53 -20.05
N ARG A 336 -28.62 0.10 -19.82
CA ARG A 336 -29.56 0.75 -18.90
C ARG A 336 -29.44 0.26 -17.46
N CYS A 337 -28.36 -0.46 -17.13
CA CYS A 337 -28.10 -1.02 -15.80
C CYS A 337 -29.21 -1.95 -15.28
N GLN A 338 -29.96 -2.60 -16.18
CA GLN A 338 -30.99 -3.59 -15.86
C GLN A 338 -30.36 -4.97 -15.66
N HIS A 339 -29.48 -5.08 -14.66
CA HIS A 339 -28.68 -6.28 -14.43
C HIS A 339 -29.50 -7.49 -13.92
N PHE A 340 -30.55 -7.27 -13.11
CA PHE A 340 -31.40 -8.38 -12.64
C PHE A 340 -32.24 -9.00 -13.76
N PRO A 341 -32.91 -8.20 -14.63
CA PRO A 341 -33.55 -8.79 -15.79
C PRO A 341 -32.57 -9.46 -16.75
N LEU A 342 -31.35 -8.95 -16.89
CA LEU A 342 -30.31 -9.61 -17.69
C LEU A 342 -29.92 -10.98 -17.11
N GLU A 343 -29.85 -11.12 -15.78
CA GLU A 343 -29.63 -12.41 -15.11
C GLU A 343 -30.78 -13.38 -15.36
N GLU A 344 -32.03 -12.93 -15.22
CA GLU A 344 -33.20 -13.75 -15.51
C GLU A 344 -33.24 -14.17 -16.98
N TYR A 345 -32.90 -13.25 -17.90
CA TYR A 345 -32.82 -13.53 -19.33
C TYR A 345 -31.80 -14.65 -19.62
N ASP A 346 -30.61 -14.60 -19.02
CA ASP A 346 -29.60 -15.67 -19.15
C ASP A 346 -30.11 -17.01 -18.58
N ARG A 347 -30.79 -16.99 -17.43
CA ARG A 347 -31.40 -18.18 -16.83
C ARG A 347 -32.44 -18.82 -17.75
N LEU A 348 -33.25 -18.01 -18.44
CA LEU A 348 -34.24 -18.48 -19.40
C LEU A 348 -33.61 -19.06 -20.67
N LEU A 349 -32.43 -18.57 -21.08
CA LEU A 349 -31.67 -19.10 -22.22
C LEU A 349 -30.87 -20.36 -21.89
N GLN A 350 -30.65 -20.67 -20.61
CA GLN A 350 -29.81 -21.76 -20.19
C GLN A 350 -30.29 -23.12 -20.73
N GLY A 351 -29.45 -23.77 -21.53
CA GLY A 351 -29.62 -25.16 -21.95
C GLY A 351 -30.19 -25.38 -23.35
N TRP A 352 -30.57 -24.33 -24.09
CA TRP A 352 -31.13 -24.50 -25.44
C TRP A 352 -30.66 -23.46 -26.48
N CYS A 353 -30.34 -22.23 -26.07
CA CYS A 353 -29.67 -21.26 -26.96
C CYS A 353 -28.15 -21.34 -26.81
N THR A 354 -27.45 -21.73 -27.87
CA THR A 354 -25.97 -21.73 -27.93
C THR A 354 -25.41 -20.48 -28.61
N GLY A 355 -26.22 -19.78 -29.42
CA GLY A 355 -25.85 -18.54 -30.08
C GLY A 355 -25.56 -17.43 -29.06
N ASN A 356 -24.38 -16.79 -29.15
CA ASN A 356 -23.95 -15.65 -28.34
C ASN A 356 -23.97 -15.80 -26.82
N LYS A 357 -24.15 -17.01 -26.29
CA LYS A 357 -24.11 -17.27 -24.84
C LYS A 357 -22.84 -16.76 -24.16
N ARG A 358 -21.69 -16.87 -24.84
CA ARG A 358 -20.39 -16.34 -24.36
C ARG A 358 -20.44 -14.83 -24.10
N PHE A 359 -21.09 -14.09 -25.00
CA PHE A 359 -21.25 -12.65 -24.88
C PHE A 359 -22.27 -12.29 -23.79
N ILE A 360 -23.38 -13.02 -23.70
CA ILE A 360 -24.38 -12.81 -22.64
C ILE A 360 -23.78 -13.10 -21.27
N ASN A 361 -23.06 -14.22 -21.11
CA ASN A 361 -22.33 -14.55 -19.88
C ASN A 361 -21.32 -13.46 -19.50
N PHE A 362 -20.64 -12.87 -20.49
CA PHE A 362 -19.76 -11.72 -20.25
C PHE A 362 -20.54 -10.51 -19.72
N LEU A 363 -21.68 -10.16 -20.34
CA LEU A 363 -22.52 -9.04 -19.89
C LEU A 363 -23.08 -9.30 -18.48
N VAL A 364 -23.53 -10.51 -18.18
CA VAL A 364 -24.02 -10.91 -16.85
C VAL A 364 -22.89 -10.85 -15.82
N ALA A 365 -21.69 -11.36 -16.14
CA ALA A 365 -20.53 -11.29 -15.27
C ALA A 365 -20.12 -9.85 -14.97
N SER A 366 -20.17 -8.98 -15.98
CA SER A 366 -19.95 -7.55 -15.83
C SER A 366 -21.03 -6.86 -14.99
N GLY A 367 -22.29 -7.31 -15.08
CA GLY A 367 -23.39 -6.86 -14.23
C GLY A 367 -23.20 -7.28 -12.77
N TYR A 368 -22.78 -8.52 -12.51
CA TYR A 368 -22.47 -8.97 -11.15
C TYR A 368 -21.35 -8.17 -10.50
N LEU A 369 -20.36 -7.74 -11.28
CA LEU A 369 -19.26 -6.93 -10.81
C LEU A 369 -19.75 -5.53 -10.38
N ILE A 370 -20.64 -4.91 -11.16
CA ILE A 370 -21.32 -3.64 -10.81
C ILE A 370 -22.19 -3.80 -9.55
N LEU A 371 -22.90 -4.94 -9.43
CA LEU A 371 -23.72 -5.27 -8.25
C LEU A 371 -22.92 -5.68 -7.01
N GLY A 372 -21.59 -5.78 -7.10
CA GLY A 372 -20.70 -6.17 -6.00
C GLY A 372 -20.61 -7.67 -5.72
N GLN A 373 -21.24 -8.53 -6.54
CA GLN A 373 -21.18 -10.00 -6.43
C GLN A 373 -19.91 -10.56 -7.11
N SER A 374 -18.75 -10.17 -6.60
CA SER A 374 -17.45 -10.42 -7.23
C SER A 374 -17.10 -11.91 -7.44
N GLN A 375 -17.49 -12.79 -6.52
CA GLN A 375 -17.19 -14.22 -6.63
C GLN A 375 -17.94 -14.91 -7.77
N LYS A 376 -19.19 -14.53 -8.02
CA LYS A 376 -19.98 -15.06 -9.15
C LYS A 376 -19.45 -14.55 -10.47
N ALA A 377 -19.10 -13.26 -10.53
CA ALA A 377 -18.46 -12.65 -11.69
C ALA A 377 -17.19 -13.40 -12.10
N VAL A 378 -16.30 -13.71 -11.14
CA VAL A 378 -15.07 -14.47 -11.41
C VAL A 378 -15.36 -15.84 -12.02
N LYS A 379 -16.33 -16.59 -11.49
CA LYS A 379 -16.67 -17.92 -12.02
C LYS A 379 -17.12 -17.84 -13.48
N LEU A 380 -18.03 -16.92 -13.79
CA LEU A 380 -18.52 -16.73 -15.16
C LEU A 380 -17.41 -16.22 -16.10
N PHE A 381 -16.53 -15.33 -15.65
CA PHE A 381 -15.39 -14.89 -16.47
C PHE A 381 -14.41 -16.03 -16.77
N LEU A 382 -14.19 -16.96 -15.85
CA LEU A 382 -13.37 -18.16 -16.07
C LEU A 382 -14.04 -19.17 -17.01
N GLU A 383 -15.36 -19.32 -16.93
CA GLU A 383 -16.11 -20.14 -17.89
C GLU A 383 -16.04 -19.53 -19.29
N VAL A 384 -16.21 -18.20 -19.39
CA VAL A 384 -16.07 -17.47 -20.66
C VAL A 384 -14.65 -17.59 -21.20
N SER A 385 -13.59 -17.48 -20.38
CA SER A 385 -12.19 -17.51 -20.85
C SER A 385 -11.81 -18.86 -21.48
N LYS A 386 -12.33 -19.97 -20.97
CA LYS A 386 -12.07 -21.33 -21.47
C LYS A 386 -12.69 -21.62 -22.82
N GLU A 387 -13.82 -20.98 -23.10
CA GLU A 387 -14.63 -21.24 -24.29
C GLU A 387 -14.38 -20.22 -25.42
N ILE A 388 -13.36 -19.37 -25.33
CA ILE A 388 -13.09 -18.36 -26.36
C ILE A 388 -12.41 -18.99 -27.58
N GLU A 389 -13.21 -19.28 -28.60
CA GLU A 389 -12.73 -19.56 -29.95
C GLU A 389 -12.75 -18.27 -30.80
N GLY A 390 -11.61 -17.97 -31.44
CA GLY A 390 -11.42 -17.06 -32.57
C GLY A 390 -12.40 -15.88 -32.74
N GLU A 391 -13.03 -15.81 -33.91
CA GLU A 391 -13.91 -14.71 -34.37
C GLU A 391 -15.32 -14.80 -33.76
N SER A 392 -15.41 -14.77 -32.43
CA SER A 392 -16.70 -14.56 -31.76
C SER A 392 -17.08 -13.07 -31.77
N LEU A 393 -18.38 -12.75 -31.80
CA LEU A 393 -18.91 -11.38 -31.66
C LEU A 393 -18.35 -10.66 -30.41
N LEU A 394 -18.06 -11.43 -29.35
CA LEU A 394 -17.30 -11.02 -28.17
C LEU A 394 -15.95 -10.39 -28.51
N CYS A 395 -15.14 -11.05 -29.33
CA CYS A 395 -13.82 -10.59 -29.72
C CYS A 395 -13.90 -9.34 -30.62
N ARG A 396 -14.87 -9.28 -31.52
CA ARG A 396 -15.10 -8.11 -32.38
C ARG A 396 -15.48 -6.86 -31.56
N LYS A 397 -16.37 -6.98 -30.57
CA LYS A 397 -16.83 -5.85 -29.76
C LYS A 397 -15.87 -5.46 -28.63
N ILE A 398 -15.26 -6.42 -27.93
CA ILE A 398 -14.43 -6.14 -26.74
C ILE A 398 -12.97 -5.87 -27.10
N LEU A 399 -12.39 -6.66 -28.01
CA LEU A 399 -10.96 -6.58 -28.33
C LEU A 399 -10.68 -5.64 -29.52
N LYS A 400 -11.71 -5.25 -30.28
CA LYS A 400 -11.65 -4.30 -31.42
C LYS A 400 -10.44 -4.49 -32.33
N GLY A 401 -10.03 -5.74 -32.57
CA GLY A 401 -8.90 -6.08 -33.43
C GLY A 401 -7.50 -5.70 -32.91
N ARG A 402 -7.32 -5.37 -31.62
CA ARG A 402 -5.98 -5.15 -31.03
C ARG A 402 -5.29 -6.48 -30.73
N TYR A 403 -4.99 -7.26 -31.76
CA TYR A 403 -4.09 -8.40 -31.65
C TYR A 403 -2.67 -7.90 -31.89
N SER A 404 -1.82 -7.89 -30.87
CA SER A 404 -0.39 -7.87 -31.13
C SER A 404 0.00 -9.22 -31.71
N ALA A 405 0.76 -9.21 -32.82
CA ALA A 405 1.21 -10.44 -33.46
C ALA A 405 1.88 -11.37 -32.42
N GLY A 406 1.29 -12.55 -32.20
CA GLY A 406 1.77 -13.53 -31.22
C GLY A 406 1.15 -13.46 -29.82
N THR A 407 0.04 -12.74 -29.60
CA THR A 407 -0.70 -12.77 -28.33
C THR A 407 -1.92 -13.69 -28.41
N SER A 408 -2.10 -14.57 -27.42
CA SER A 408 -3.32 -15.37 -27.31
C SER A 408 -4.56 -14.48 -27.06
N ILE A 409 -5.68 -14.79 -27.72
CA ILE A 409 -6.96 -14.07 -27.55
C ILE A 409 -7.40 -14.11 -26.08
N THR A 410 -7.15 -15.24 -25.41
CA THR A 410 -7.39 -15.47 -23.99
C THR A 410 -6.58 -14.54 -23.10
N SER A 411 -5.29 -14.28 -23.40
CA SER A 411 -4.48 -13.33 -22.64
C SER A 411 -5.00 -11.90 -22.72
N SER A 412 -5.41 -11.45 -23.92
CA SER A 412 -5.94 -10.11 -24.12
C SER A 412 -7.29 -9.93 -23.42
N PHE A 413 -8.14 -10.96 -23.45
CA PHE A 413 -9.39 -10.99 -22.69
C PHE A 413 -9.15 -10.94 -21.17
N CYS A 414 -8.27 -11.79 -20.64
CA CYS A 414 -7.97 -11.82 -19.21
C CYS A 414 -7.37 -10.50 -18.72
N MET A 415 -6.49 -9.86 -19.49
CA MET A 415 -5.98 -8.52 -19.18
C MET A 415 -7.11 -7.50 -19.08
N ARG A 416 -8.09 -7.56 -19.97
CA ARG A 416 -9.25 -6.66 -19.95
C ARG A 416 -10.13 -6.88 -18.74
N VAL A 417 -10.41 -8.14 -18.41
CA VAL A 417 -11.18 -8.51 -17.22
C VAL A 417 -10.45 -8.07 -15.94
N ILE A 418 -9.14 -8.24 -15.86
CA ILE A 418 -8.32 -7.75 -14.74
C ILE A 418 -8.43 -6.23 -14.58
N GLN A 419 -8.37 -5.47 -15.67
CA GLN A 419 -8.57 -4.01 -15.63
C GLN A 419 -9.94 -3.64 -15.07
N MET A 420 -10.99 -4.41 -15.41
CA MET A 420 -12.33 -4.21 -14.82
C MET A 420 -12.31 -4.45 -13.31
N PHE A 421 -11.67 -5.52 -12.85
CA PHE A 421 -11.58 -5.78 -11.40
C PHE A 421 -10.70 -4.77 -10.64
N GLU A 422 -9.65 -4.21 -11.27
CA GLU A 422 -8.80 -3.18 -10.66
C GLU A 422 -9.59 -1.91 -10.32
N GLN A 423 -10.58 -1.53 -11.14
CA GLN A 423 -11.45 -0.37 -10.85
C GLN A 423 -12.21 -0.51 -9.52
N PHE A 424 -12.62 -1.73 -9.19
CA PHE A 424 -13.36 -2.03 -7.97
C PHE A 424 -12.43 -2.43 -6.81
N SER A 425 -11.11 -2.39 -7.02
CA SER A 425 -10.07 -2.72 -6.03
C SER A 425 -10.16 -4.14 -5.43
N LEU A 426 -10.76 -5.08 -6.17
CA LEU A 426 -11.05 -6.45 -5.70
C LEU A 426 -9.84 -7.38 -5.82
N SER A 427 -8.86 -7.23 -4.93
CA SER A 427 -7.57 -7.93 -5.01
C SER A 427 -7.67 -9.46 -4.96
N SER A 428 -8.60 -10.04 -4.18
CA SER A 428 -8.77 -11.50 -4.07
C SER A 428 -9.30 -12.17 -5.34
N CYS A 429 -10.14 -11.44 -6.09
CA CYS A 429 -10.72 -11.92 -7.34
C CYS A 429 -9.71 -11.84 -8.49
N ILE A 430 -8.90 -10.76 -8.50
CA ILE A 430 -7.82 -10.57 -9.48
C ILE A 430 -6.77 -11.68 -9.35
N VAL A 431 -6.41 -12.07 -8.12
CA VAL A 431 -5.48 -13.19 -7.89
C VAL A 431 -5.99 -14.48 -8.54
N LYS A 432 -7.27 -14.84 -8.32
CA LYS A 432 -7.87 -16.06 -8.91
C LYS A 432 -7.89 -16.01 -10.45
N MET A 433 -8.30 -14.88 -11.02
CA MET A 433 -8.31 -14.68 -12.47
C MET A 433 -6.89 -14.74 -13.06
N ALA A 434 -5.93 -14.04 -12.46
CA ALA A 434 -4.55 -14.01 -12.94
C ALA A 434 -3.86 -15.37 -12.80
N SER A 435 -4.10 -16.13 -11.71
CA SER A 435 -3.58 -17.49 -11.57
C SER A 435 -4.13 -18.44 -12.62
N ALA A 436 -5.44 -18.34 -12.94
CA ALA A 436 -6.06 -19.16 -13.97
C ALA A 436 -5.55 -18.79 -15.36
N ALA A 437 -5.40 -17.49 -15.64
CA ALA A 437 -4.82 -17.00 -16.89
C ALA A 437 -3.39 -17.53 -17.11
N ILE A 438 -2.55 -17.57 -16.07
CA ILE A 438 -1.19 -18.11 -16.17
C ILE A 438 -1.20 -19.61 -16.52
N HIS A 439 -2.20 -20.37 -16.07
CA HIS A 439 -2.32 -21.79 -16.43
C HIS A 439 -2.81 -22.01 -17.86
N GLU A 440 -3.57 -21.07 -18.43
CA GLU A 440 -4.16 -21.18 -19.77
C GLU A 440 -3.27 -20.57 -20.88
N ILE A 441 -2.29 -19.75 -20.53
CA ILE A 441 -1.46 -19.00 -21.49
C ILE A 441 -0.10 -19.69 -21.73
N ASP A 442 0.34 -19.70 -22.99
CA ASP A 442 1.68 -20.19 -23.38
C ASP A 442 2.80 -19.34 -22.76
N SER A 443 3.88 -20.01 -22.32
CA SER A 443 5.00 -19.37 -21.61
C SER A 443 5.79 -18.34 -22.44
N LYS A 444 5.48 -18.16 -23.72
CA LYS A 444 6.15 -17.23 -24.65
C LYS A 444 5.38 -15.92 -24.86
N ASP A 445 4.17 -15.79 -24.32
CA ASP A 445 3.35 -14.60 -24.52
C ASP A 445 3.91 -13.37 -23.77
N PRO A 446 3.93 -12.18 -24.39
CA PRO A 446 4.44 -10.95 -23.78
C PRO A 446 3.59 -10.45 -22.60
N HIS A 447 2.38 -11.00 -22.41
CA HIS A 447 1.51 -10.67 -21.29
C HIS A 447 1.84 -11.47 -20.02
N VAL A 448 2.55 -12.61 -20.11
CA VAL A 448 2.91 -13.44 -18.94
C VAL A 448 3.66 -12.65 -17.84
N PRO A 449 4.71 -11.88 -18.15
CA PRO A 449 5.39 -11.08 -17.13
C PRO A 449 4.51 -9.94 -16.59
N ILE A 450 3.51 -9.48 -17.36
CA ILE A 450 2.54 -8.47 -16.89
C ILE A 450 1.60 -9.09 -15.87
N PHE A 451 1.09 -10.30 -16.13
CA PHE A 451 0.24 -11.04 -15.18
C PHE A 451 0.97 -11.31 -13.87
N TYR A 452 2.25 -11.69 -13.90
CA TYR A 452 3.03 -11.86 -12.67
C TYR A 452 3.20 -10.56 -11.88
N SER A 453 3.41 -9.42 -12.53
CA SER A 453 3.47 -8.11 -11.85
C SER A 453 2.12 -7.70 -11.24
N VAL A 454 1.02 -7.96 -11.94
CA VAL A 454 -0.34 -7.71 -11.41
C VAL A 454 -0.63 -8.63 -10.23
N LEU A 455 -0.36 -9.92 -10.38
CA LEU A 455 -0.53 -10.93 -9.34
C LEU A 455 0.26 -10.55 -8.09
N PHE A 456 1.53 -10.15 -8.26
CA PHE A 456 2.39 -9.64 -7.19
C PHE A 456 1.76 -8.44 -6.46
N LYS A 457 1.33 -7.41 -7.21
CA LYS A 457 0.71 -6.20 -6.65
C LYS A 457 -0.54 -6.54 -5.81
N HIS A 458 -1.36 -7.49 -6.27
CA HIS A 458 -2.58 -7.85 -5.54
C HIS A 458 -2.33 -8.79 -4.36
N HIS A 459 -1.38 -9.73 -4.41
CA HIS A 459 -0.96 -10.47 -3.21
C HIS A 459 -0.38 -9.54 -2.14
N LEU A 460 0.35 -8.50 -2.56
CA LEU A 460 0.87 -7.47 -1.68
C LEU A 460 -0.25 -6.65 -1.02
N ASN A 461 -1.32 -6.32 -1.76
CA ASN A 461 -2.51 -5.67 -1.18
C ASN A 461 -3.27 -6.57 -0.20
N LEU A 462 -3.28 -7.90 -0.41
CA LEU A 462 -3.90 -8.88 0.49
C LEU A 462 -3.03 -9.18 1.73
N GLY A 463 -1.76 -8.76 1.74
CA GLY A 463 -0.81 -9.06 2.82
C GLY A 463 -0.20 -10.46 2.76
N HIS A 464 -0.40 -11.20 1.66
CA HIS A 464 0.20 -12.53 1.45
C HIS A 464 1.65 -12.40 0.96
N SER A 465 2.56 -12.12 1.89
CA SER A 465 3.97 -11.84 1.62
C SER A 465 4.73 -13.00 0.96
N GLU A 466 4.46 -14.24 1.37
CA GLU A 466 5.13 -15.44 0.87
C GLU A 466 4.68 -15.80 -0.54
N GLU A 467 3.37 -15.73 -0.80
CA GLU A 467 2.81 -15.92 -2.13
C GLU A 467 3.28 -14.84 -3.10
N ALA A 468 3.31 -13.57 -2.67
CA ALA A 468 3.86 -12.48 -3.46
C ALA A 468 5.33 -12.76 -3.84
N PHE A 469 6.16 -13.22 -2.89
CA PHE A 469 7.54 -13.57 -3.18
C PHE A 469 7.68 -14.76 -4.13
N ALA A 470 6.84 -15.80 -3.97
CA ALA A 470 6.81 -16.94 -4.88
C ALA A 470 6.43 -16.52 -6.31
N THR A 471 5.52 -15.54 -6.48
CA THR A 471 5.16 -15.00 -7.79
C THR A 471 6.28 -14.16 -8.41
N LEU A 472 7.10 -13.51 -7.59
CA LEU A 472 8.27 -12.75 -8.02
C LEU A 472 9.35 -13.67 -8.60
N ILE A 473 9.66 -14.78 -7.91
CA ILE A 473 10.66 -15.76 -8.39
C ILE A 473 10.26 -16.35 -9.76
N LYS A 474 8.96 -16.56 -9.98
CA LYS A 474 8.43 -17.15 -11.22
C LYS A 474 8.37 -16.19 -12.41
N ASN A 475 8.56 -14.89 -12.19
CA ASN A 475 8.49 -13.89 -13.26
C ASN A 475 9.71 -14.02 -14.20
N PRO A 476 9.55 -14.14 -15.52
CA PRO A 476 10.70 -14.23 -16.45
C PRO A 476 11.49 -12.91 -16.61
N ASP A 477 10.88 -11.74 -16.30
CA ASP A 477 11.51 -10.42 -16.51
C ASP A 477 12.31 -9.93 -15.30
N SER A 478 13.63 -9.83 -15.44
CA SER A 478 14.54 -9.39 -14.36
C SER A 478 14.36 -7.92 -13.94
N SER A 479 13.96 -7.03 -14.86
CA SER A 479 13.70 -5.61 -14.54
C SER A 479 12.46 -5.47 -13.66
N ARG A 480 11.36 -6.13 -14.03
CA ARG A 480 10.11 -6.13 -13.27
C ARG A 480 10.25 -6.84 -11.94
N GLN A 481 11.06 -7.89 -11.85
CA GLN A 481 11.41 -8.52 -10.57
C GLN A 481 11.99 -7.51 -9.58
N LYS A 482 12.93 -6.65 -9.99
CA LYS A 482 13.55 -5.64 -9.11
C LYS A 482 12.56 -4.57 -8.66
N ASP A 483 11.69 -4.10 -9.55
CA ASP A 483 10.65 -3.13 -9.21
C ASP A 483 9.62 -3.72 -8.25
N CYS A 484 9.18 -4.97 -8.48
CA CYS A 484 8.31 -5.71 -7.58
C CYS A 484 8.98 -5.92 -6.22
N LEU A 485 10.27 -6.31 -6.19
CA LEU A 485 11.03 -6.50 -4.95
C LEU A 485 11.10 -5.19 -4.14
N ARG A 486 11.35 -4.07 -4.81
CA ARG A 486 11.37 -2.75 -4.17
C ARG A 486 10.02 -2.43 -3.54
N GLN A 487 8.92 -2.68 -4.24
CA GLN A 487 7.57 -2.49 -3.71
C GLN A 487 7.26 -3.44 -2.52
N LEU A 488 7.69 -4.70 -2.60
CA LEU A 488 7.55 -5.69 -1.51
C LEU A 488 8.21 -5.18 -0.23
N ILE A 489 9.48 -4.79 -0.32
CA ILE A 489 10.26 -4.34 0.83
C ILE A 489 9.63 -3.10 1.46
N VAL A 490 9.16 -2.16 0.64
CA VAL A 490 8.46 -0.97 1.15
C VAL A 490 7.20 -1.36 1.91
N LYS A 491 6.37 -2.24 1.34
CA LYS A 491 5.12 -2.66 2.01
C LYS A 491 5.37 -3.48 3.26
N LEU A 492 6.33 -4.41 3.24
CA LEU A 492 6.69 -5.20 4.43
C LEU A 492 7.22 -4.31 5.56
N CYS A 493 7.98 -3.27 5.21
CA CYS A 493 8.44 -2.27 6.17
C CYS A 493 7.29 -1.42 6.74
N GLU A 494 6.32 -1.00 5.92
CA GLU A 494 5.09 -0.34 6.40
C GLU A 494 4.29 -1.23 7.36
N MET A 495 4.18 -2.53 7.05
CA MET A 495 3.47 -3.52 7.86
C MET A 495 4.27 -4.00 9.09
N LYS A 496 5.51 -3.52 9.28
CA LYS A 496 6.43 -3.88 10.37
C LYS A 496 6.72 -5.39 10.51
N GLN A 497 6.59 -6.17 9.42
CA GLN A 497 6.84 -7.61 9.43
C GLN A 497 8.33 -7.91 9.14
N PHE A 498 9.20 -7.53 10.07
CA PHE A 498 10.66 -7.61 9.88
C PHE A 498 11.22 -9.04 9.90
N GLN A 499 10.61 -9.93 10.68
CA GLN A 499 11.02 -11.34 10.76
C GLN A 499 10.92 -12.03 9.39
N LYS A 500 9.80 -11.80 8.68
CA LYS A 500 9.62 -12.34 7.33
C LYS A 500 10.66 -11.83 6.34
N ILE A 501 11.13 -10.58 6.45
CA ILE A 501 12.20 -10.06 5.58
C ILE A 501 13.51 -10.84 5.82
N ILE A 502 13.79 -11.21 7.07
CA ILE A 502 14.97 -11.99 7.45
C ILE A 502 14.84 -13.45 6.99
N GLU A 503 13.62 -14.00 7.02
CA GLU A 503 13.33 -15.36 6.54
C GLU A 503 13.25 -15.44 4.99
N LEU A 504 12.94 -14.35 4.29
CA LEU A 504 12.84 -14.32 2.83
C LEU A 504 14.20 -14.33 2.11
N SER A 505 15.32 -14.20 2.84
CA SER A 505 16.64 -13.95 2.25
C SER A 505 17.29 -15.16 1.55
N TYR A 506 16.65 -16.31 1.39
CA TYR A 506 17.44 -17.54 1.23
C TYR A 506 18.12 -17.85 -0.11
N LEU A 507 17.71 -17.40 -1.32
CA LEU A 507 18.19 -18.12 -2.52
C LEU A 507 18.54 -17.37 -3.83
N ALA A 508 18.33 -16.06 -3.99
CA ALA A 508 18.81 -15.36 -5.23
C ALA A 508 18.91 -13.82 -5.13
N PHE A 509 18.04 -13.17 -4.35
CA PHE A 509 17.90 -11.71 -4.34
C PHE A 509 18.57 -11.02 -3.13
N GLU A 510 19.47 -11.69 -2.39
CA GLU A 510 20.11 -11.12 -1.18
C GLU A 510 20.76 -9.76 -1.45
N ASP A 511 21.59 -9.68 -2.48
CA ASP A 511 22.32 -8.45 -2.80
C ASP A 511 21.38 -7.31 -3.25
N ASP A 512 20.33 -7.65 -4.00
CA ASP A 512 19.31 -6.68 -4.41
C ASP A 512 18.48 -6.18 -3.21
N ILE A 513 18.13 -7.05 -2.25
CA ILE A 513 17.45 -6.66 -1.00
C ILE A 513 18.34 -5.75 -0.17
N ILE A 514 19.62 -6.10 0.00
CA ILE A 514 20.59 -5.29 0.76
C ILE A 514 20.76 -3.91 0.11
N ASN A 515 20.92 -3.85 -1.21
CA ASN A 515 21.05 -2.58 -1.94
C ASN A 515 19.79 -1.69 -1.81
N ILE A 516 18.60 -2.29 -1.88
CA ILE A 516 17.34 -1.56 -1.70
C ILE A 516 17.20 -1.06 -0.26
N LEU A 517 17.53 -1.88 0.74
CA LEU A 517 17.48 -1.48 2.14
C LEU A 517 18.54 -0.42 2.48
N GLU A 518 19.76 -0.53 1.96
CA GLU A 518 20.81 0.47 2.14
C GLU A 518 20.44 1.81 1.53
N SER A 519 19.97 1.82 0.27
CA SER A 519 19.53 3.07 -0.39
C SER A 519 18.36 3.71 0.37
N ARG A 520 17.39 2.91 0.84
CA ARG A 520 16.27 3.41 1.64
C ARG A 520 16.71 3.90 3.01
N ALA A 521 17.63 3.20 3.67
CA ALA A 521 18.19 3.59 4.96
C ALA A 521 18.86 4.97 4.85
N ARG A 522 19.70 5.18 3.82
CA ARG A 522 20.37 6.46 3.53
C ARG A 522 19.39 7.60 3.22
N CYS A 523 18.27 7.31 2.57
CA CYS A 523 17.23 8.31 2.28
C CYS A 523 16.21 8.51 3.42
N SER A 524 16.20 7.67 4.45
CA SER A 524 15.22 7.75 5.53
C SER A 524 15.63 8.75 6.61
N ASP A 525 14.64 9.49 7.12
CA ASP A 525 14.83 10.42 8.24
C ASP A 525 14.99 9.65 9.56
N LEU A 526 16.09 9.88 10.27
CA LEU A 526 16.39 9.24 11.55
C LEU A 526 15.45 9.66 12.70
N CYS A 527 14.73 10.77 12.53
CA CYS A 527 13.73 11.26 13.49
C CYS A 527 12.47 10.40 13.51
N HIS A 528 12.12 9.77 12.37
CA HIS A 528 11.03 8.80 12.30
C HIS A 528 11.57 7.42 12.69
N ASN A 529 10.83 6.71 13.54
CA ASN A 529 11.23 5.47 14.23
C ASN A 529 11.31 4.24 13.28
N THR A 530 11.66 4.42 12.01
CA THR A 530 11.80 3.35 11.02
C THR A 530 13.20 2.78 11.09
N SER A 531 13.31 1.59 11.69
CA SER A 531 14.54 0.87 12.01
C SER A 531 15.21 0.22 10.79
N PHE A 532 15.32 0.89 9.62
CA PHE A 532 15.95 0.30 8.43
C PHE A 532 17.38 -0.18 8.71
N TYR A 533 18.18 0.65 9.39
CA TYR A 533 19.51 0.26 9.86
C TYR A 533 19.46 -0.90 10.87
N GLY A 534 18.42 -0.98 11.70
CA GLY A 534 18.22 -2.10 12.63
C GLY A 534 17.87 -3.42 11.92
N ILE A 535 17.09 -3.36 10.84
CA ILE A 535 16.79 -4.53 9.99
C ILE A 535 18.05 -4.98 9.27
N LEU A 536 18.80 -4.04 8.67
CA LEU A 536 20.08 -4.31 8.04
C LEU A 536 21.05 -4.97 9.03
N TYR A 537 21.15 -4.44 10.24
CA TYR A 537 21.95 -5.03 11.32
C TYR A 537 21.52 -6.47 11.63
N ALA A 538 20.23 -6.70 11.86
CA ALA A 538 19.70 -8.03 12.16
C ALA A 538 19.95 -9.03 11.01
N LEU A 539 19.79 -8.60 9.76
CA LEU A 539 20.11 -9.38 8.57
C LEU A 539 21.59 -9.79 8.57
N HIS A 540 22.51 -8.83 8.70
CA HIS A 540 23.94 -9.15 8.68
C HIS A 540 24.39 -10.00 9.88
N MET A 541 23.78 -9.85 11.04
CA MET A 541 24.00 -10.72 12.20
C MET A 541 23.52 -12.15 11.92
N HIS A 542 22.34 -12.32 11.32
CA HIS A 542 21.81 -13.63 10.94
C HIS A 542 22.69 -14.32 9.89
N HIS A 543 23.18 -13.58 8.89
CA HIS A 543 24.10 -14.08 7.86
C HIS A 543 25.56 -14.21 8.32
N LYS A 544 25.87 -13.98 9.60
CA LYS A 544 27.24 -14.00 10.18
C LYS A 544 28.24 -13.07 9.48
N LYS A 545 27.77 -12.02 8.80
CA LYS A 545 28.59 -11.00 8.11
C LYS A 545 28.88 -9.84 9.10
N PHE A 546 29.60 -10.13 10.19
CA PHE A 546 29.81 -9.19 11.32
C PHE A 546 30.46 -7.86 10.92
N ARG A 547 31.43 -7.92 10.01
CA ARG A 547 32.11 -6.74 9.47
C ARG A 547 31.16 -5.76 8.77
N LYS A 548 30.23 -6.27 7.94
CA LYS A 548 29.23 -5.43 7.27
C LYS A 548 28.22 -4.88 8.29
N ALA A 549 27.86 -5.67 9.31
CA ALA A 549 27.02 -5.20 10.41
C ALA A 549 27.67 -4.03 11.17
N ALA A 550 28.98 -4.13 11.48
CA ALA A 550 29.73 -3.07 12.13
C ALA A 550 29.76 -1.78 11.29
N ALA A 551 30.01 -1.89 9.99
CA ALA A 551 30.02 -0.74 9.09
C ALA A 551 28.67 0.01 9.05
N ILE A 552 27.56 -0.72 9.06
CA ILE A 552 26.21 -0.14 9.02
C ILE A 552 25.84 0.54 10.33
N MET A 553 26.21 -0.04 11.48
CA MET A 553 26.03 0.62 12.79
C MET A 553 26.94 1.84 12.95
N TYR A 554 28.16 1.79 12.40
CA TYR A 554 29.06 2.93 12.37
C TYR A 554 28.52 4.07 11.48
N GLU A 555 27.99 3.76 10.28
CA GLU A 555 27.33 4.74 9.42
C GLU A 555 26.12 5.39 10.13
N LEU A 556 25.31 4.58 10.83
CA LEU A 556 24.19 5.06 11.63
C LEU A 556 24.65 6.00 12.75
N ALA A 557 25.73 5.66 13.46
CA ALA A 557 26.29 6.50 14.52
C ALA A 557 26.76 7.86 13.99
N LEU A 558 27.45 7.87 12.85
CA LEU A 558 27.88 9.11 12.19
C LEU A 558 26.70 9.98 11.77
N ARG A 559 25.64 9.38 11.22
CA ARG A 559 24.43 10.13 10.84
C ARG A 559 23.69 10.67 12.05
N PHE A 560 23.58 9.92 13.16
CA PHE A 560 22.98 10.44 14.40
C PHE A 560 23.73 11.68 14.91
N GLY A 561 25.06 11.68 14.83
CA GLY A 561 25.88 12.84 15.23
C GLY A 561 25.70 14.08 14.36
N ARG A 562 25.19 13.94 13.12
CA ARG A 562 24.96 15.06 12.18
C ARG A 562 23.51 15.53 12.14
N GLU A 563 22.57 14.59 12.12
CA GLU A 563 21.15 14.85 11.85
C GLU A 563 20.32 15.04 13.13
N VAL A 564 20.68 14.39 14.24
CA VAL A 564 19.85 14.36 15.46
C VAL A 564 20.59 14.98 16.64
N VAL A 565 20.51 16.30 16.73
CA VAL A 565 21.02 17.11 17.84
C VAL A 565 20.05 17.05 19.03
N SER A 566 19.84 15.86 19.61
CA SER A 566 19.04 15.67 20.83
C SER A 566 19.69 14.70 21.82
N LEU A 567 19.34 14.78 23.11
CA LEU A 567 19.82 13.86 24.15
C LEU A 567 19.45 12.40 23.80
N LYS A 568 18.25 12.17 23.23
CA LYS A 568 17.84 10.86 22.73
C LYS A 568 18.69 10.38 21.54
N GLY A 569 19.08 11.29 20.65
CA GLY A 569 19.99 11.02 19.54
C GLY A 569 21.37 10.61 20.02
N LEU A 570 21.90 11.33 21.01
CA LEU A 570 23.20 11.05 21.63
C LEU A 570 23.22 9.70 22.35
N LYS A 571 22.16 9.35 23.10
CA LYS A 571 21.97 8.00 23.68
C LYS A 571 22.02 6.90 22.62
N LYS A 572 21.29 7.10 21.51
CA LYS A 572 21.28 6.16 20.39
C LYS A 572 22.66 6.09 19.71
N GLN A 573 23.36 7.21 19.56
CA GLN A 573 24.70 7.26 18.99
C GLN A 573 25.69 6.41 19.79
N VAL A 574 25.73 6.57 21.13
CA VAL A 574 26.55 5.74 22.04
C VAL A 574 26.22 4.26 21.86
N SER A 575 24.93 3.90 21.83
CA SER A 575 24.51 2.51 21.64
C SER A 575 24.93 1.93 20.28
N CYS A 576 24.95 2.74 19.21
CA CYS A 576 25.36 2.30 17.88
C CYS A 576 26.87 2.05 17.81
N TYR A 577 27.69 2.91 18.44
CA TYR A 577 29.13 2.69 18.57
C TYR A 577 29.45 1.41 19.35
N LEU A 578 28.77 1.18 20.49
CA LEU A 578 28.92 -0.07 21.25
C LEU A 578 28.54 -1.30 20.41
N ALA A 579 27.44 -1.24 19.67
CA ALA A 579 27.04 -2.33 18.78
C ALA A 579 28.09 -2.58 17.68
N ALA A 580 28.70 -1.52 17.12
CA ALA A 580 29.77 -1.66 16.14
C ALA A 580 31.04 -2.28 16.73
N ILE A 581 31.46 -1.83 17.92
CA ILE A 581 32.61 -2.39 18.66
C ILE A 581 32.38 -3.88 18.96
N ASN A 582 31.20 -4.24 19.47
CA ASN A 582 30.83 -5.63 19.71
C ASN A 582 30.89 -6.48 18.43
N CYS A 583 30.40 -5.96 17.29
CA CYS A 583 30.50 -6.66 16.01
C CYS A 583 31.94 -6.83 15.51
N LEU A 584 32.81 -5.87 15.78
CA LEU A 584 34.23 -5.96 15.41
C LEU A 584 34.98 -6.95 16.31
N HIS A 585 34.66 -7.03 17.59
CA HIS A 585 35.20 -8.06 18.48
C HIS A 585 34.72 -9.48 18.13
N LEU A 586 33.52 -9.62 17.58
CA LEU A 586 33.02 -10.91 17.06
C LEU A 586 33.68 -11.32 15.74
N SER A 587 34.34 -10.39 15.04
CA SER A 587 35.09 -10.68 13.83
C SER A 587 36.54 -11.03 14.14
N ASP A 588 37.18 -11.83 13.28
CA ASP A 588 38.59 -12.13 13.43
C ASP A 588 39.42 -10.83 13.44
N PRO A 589 40.48 -10.73 14.28
CA PRO A 589 41.24 -9.50 14.46
C PRO A 589 41.89 -8.98 13.16
N GLN A 590 42.09 -9.84 12.17
CA GLN A 590 42.59 -9.46 10.83
C GLN A 590 41.57 -8.69 9.98
N TYR A 591 40.27 -8.89 10.23
CA TYR A 591 39.17 -8.30 9.46
C TYR A 591 38.38 -7.22 10.22
N ALA A 592 38.83 -6.87 11.44
CA ALA A 592 38.23 -5.88 12.34
C ALA A 592 38.55 -4.44 11.92
N TRP A 593 38.04 -4.04 10.74
CA TRP A 593 38.18 -2.67 10.22
C TRP A 593 36.94 -2.22 9.44
N VAL A 594 36.67 -0.92 9.45
CA VAL A 594 35.55 -0.26 8.76
C VAL A 594 36.09 0.78 7.78
N VAL A 595 35.41 0.96 6.65
CA VAL A 595 35.78 1.98 5.64
C VAL A 595 34.93 3.22 5.83
N LYS A 596 35.60 4.36 5.97
CA LYS A 596 34.96 5.69 5.96
C LYS A 596 35.42 6.45 4.72
N PRO A 597 34.49 6.97 3.90
CA PRO A 597 34.86 7.92 2.85
C PRO A 597 35.36 9.21 3.53
N SER A 598 36.65 9.52 3.38
CA SER A 598 37.23 10.74 3.96
C SER A 598 36.68 11.95 3.21
N LEU A 599 35.89 12.76 3.92
CA LEU A 599 35.55 14.12 3.49
C LEU A 599 36.75 14.99 3.85
N THR A 600 37.80 14.98 3.02
CA THR A 600 38.90 15.92 3.20
C THR A 600 38.39 17.33 2.89
N THR A 601 37.86 18.01 3.91
CA THR A 601 37.96 19.47 4.02
C THR A 601 39.45 19.77 4.05
N SER A 602 39.93 20.33 2.96
CA SER A 602 41.26 20.88 2.78
C SER A 602 41.55 21.96 3.83
N ASN A 603 42.05 21.56 4.99
CA ASN A 603 42.76 22.45 5.93
C ASN A 603 44.27 22.31 5.71
N SER A 604 44.70 22.67 4.50
CA SER A 604 46.09 23.03 4.20
C SER A 604 46.06 24.25 3.28
N TYR A 605 45.83 25.41 3.88
CA TYR A 605 46.28 26.66 3.29
C TYR A 605 47.80 26.59 3.26
N GLU A 606 48.36 26.24 2.11
CA GLU A 606 49.54 26.86 1.50
C GLU A 606 50.10 25.95 0.38
N ASN A 607 50.23 26.55 -0.80
CA ASN A 607 51.05 26.10 -1.94
C ASN A 607 50.61 24.87 -2.76
N GLU A 608 49.66 25.05 -3.70
CA GLU A 608 49.82 24.50 -5.06
C GLU A 608 49.31 25.50 -6.10
N SER A 609 50.24 26.26 -6.67
CA SER A 609 50.02 26.97 -7.93
C SER A 609 50.16 25.98 -9.09
N LYS A 610 49.16 26.01 -9.99
CA LYS A 610 49.13 25.40 -11.34
C LYS A 610 49.04 23.87 -11.46
N LYS A 611 47.82 23.34 -11.52
CA LYS A 611 47.48 22.21 -12.41
C LYS A 611 46.28 22.58 -13.28
N LEU A 612 46.55 22.88 -14.56
CA LEU A 612 45.55 23.12 -15.60
C LEU A 612 44.64 21.89 -15.76
N THR A 613 43.33 22.09 -15.72
CA THR A 613 42.33 21.11 -16.16
C THR A 613 42.51 20.84 -17.66
N LYS A 614 42.91 19.62 -18.05
CA LYS A 614 42.92 19.20 -19.46
C LYS A 614 41.49 19.23 -20.01
N ARG A 615 41.27 20.00 -21.09
CA ARG A 615 40.03 20.01 -21.89
C ARG A 615 40.26 19.17 -23.15
N ASN A 616 39.25 18.45 -23.61
CA ASN A 616 39.28 17.82 -24.93
C ASN A 616 39.05 18.89 -26.03
N SER A 617 39.26 18.51 -27.29
CA SER A 617 39.17 19.37 -28.48
C SER A 617 37.84 20.14 -28.64
N ASP A 618 36.75 19.68 -28.00
CA ASP A 618 35.42 20.33 -28.01
C ASP A 618 35.13 21.22 -26.80
N GLY A 619 36.13 21.56 -25.98
CA GLY A 619 35.99 22.56 -24.90
C GLY A 619 35.14 22.14 -23.69
N LYS A 620 34.61 20.90 -23.63
CA LYS A 620 33.94 20.37 -22.43
C LYS A 620 34.96 19.89 -21.39
N VAL A 621 34.74 20.28 -20.14
CA VAL A 621 35.54 19.89 -18.97
C VAL A 621 35.21 18.44 -18.61
N ILE A 622 36.20 17.54 -18.64
CA ILE A 622 36.04 16.19 -18.10
C ILE A 622 36.07 16.32 -16.57
N PRO A 623 35.03 15.88 -15.83
CA PRO A 623 35.15 15.77 -14.39
C PRO A 623 36.18 14.67 -14.10
N LEU A 624 37.33 15.08 -13.54
CA LEU A 624 38.29 14.13 -13.00
C LEU A 624 37.61 13.46 -11.80
N ASN A 625 37.18 12.21 -11.93
CA ASN A 625 36.85 11.37 -10.78
C ASN A 625 38.13 11.23 -9.93
N GLN A 626 38.34 12.16 -9.00
CA GLN A 626 39.32 11.96 -7.95
C GLN A 626 38.79 10.80 -7.09
N PRO A 627 39.57 9.73 -6.87
CA PRO A 627 39.15 8.68 -5.97
C PRO A 627 38.95 9.31 -4.59
N VAL A 628 37.75 9.17 -4.03
CA VAL A 628 37.47 9.52 -2.63
C VAL A 628 38.54 8.81 -1.81
N LYS A 629 39.37 9.54 -1.07
CA LYS A 629 40.35 8.94 -0.17
C LYS A 629 39.56 8.09 0.84
N MET A 630 39.69 6.78 0.74
CA MET A 630 39.06 5.84 1.66
C MET A 630 39.97 5.68 2.87
N GLU A 631 39.46 6.01 4.04
CA GLU A 631 40.15 5.82 5.32
C GLU A 631 39.69 4.51 5.93
N VAL A 632 40.65 3.64 6.26
CA VAL A 632 40.41 2.37 6.93
C VAL A 632 40.57 2.60 8.42
N LEU A 633 39.48 2.53 9.16
CA LEU A 633 39.46 2.71 10.61
C LEU A 633 39.57 1.37 11.31
N GLY A 634 40.52 1.28 12.25
CA GLY A 634 40.67 0.14 13.14
C GLY A 634 39.71 0.21 14.34
N LEU A 635 39.76 -0.82 15.18
CA LEU A 635 38.96 -0.89 16.41
C LEU A 635 39.31 0.26 17.37
N GLU A 636 40.60 0.58 17.52
CA GLU A 636 41.09 1.68 18.36
C GLU A 636 40.54 3.05 17.95
N ASP A 637 40.33 3.29 16.66
CA ASP A 637 39.83 4.58 16.16
C ASP A 637 38.33 4.74 16.45
N ILE A 638 37.56 3.65 16.38
CA ILE A 638 36.14 3.63 16.73
C ILE A 638 35.97 3.77 18.25
N GLU A 639 36.86 3.17 19.04
CA GLU A 639 36.89 3.35 20.50
C GLU A 639 37.17 4.81 20.89
N LYS A 640 38.10 5.49 20.22
CA LYS A 640 38.35 6.94 20.44
C LYS A 640 37.10 7.77 20.17
N GLU A 641 36.42 7.55 19.05
CA GLU A 641 35.16 8.23 18.72
C GLU A 641 34.04 7.91 19.75
N TYR A 642 34.00 6.67 20.26
CA TYR A 642 33.07 6.28 21.32
C TYR A 642 33.30 7.05 22.63
N VAL A 643 34.54 7.13 23.10
CA VAL A 643 34.88 7.85 24.36
C VAL A 643 34.48 9.33 24.27
N LEU A 644 34.70 9.96 23.10
CA LEU A 644 34.26 11.32 22.82
C LEU A 644 32.75 11.50 22.99
N VAL A 645 31.95 10.63 22.37
CA VAL A 645 30.49 10.72 22.41
C VAL A 645 29.94 10.37 23.80
N GLN A 646 30.55 9.39 24.49
CA GLN A 646 30.20 9.04 25.87
C GLN A 646 30.41 10.22 26.81
N ALA A 647 31.54 10.92 26.69
CA ALA A 647 31.84 12.07 27.52
C ALA A 647 30.86 13.24 27.28
N ARG A 648 30.45 13.47 26.02
CA ARG A 648 29.38 14.44 25.70
C ARG A 648 28.05 14.04 26.34
N LEU A 649 27.73 12.74 26.36
CA LEU A 649 26.51 12.24 26.97
C LEU A 649 26.48 12.48 28.48
N LEU A 650 27.56 12.14 29.17
CA LEU A 650 27.70 12.39 30.61
C LEU A 650 27.55 13.88 30.95
N HIS A 651 28.13 14.76 30.13
CA HIS A 651 27.94 16.20 30.26
C HIS A 651 26.47 16.60 30.06
N ALA A 652 25.83 16.11 29.00
CA ALA A 652 24.43 16.43 28.67
C ALA A 652 23.43 15.94 29.73
N GLU A 653 23.67 14.78 30.36
CA GLU A 653 22.78 14.23 31.40
C GLU A 653 22.85 15.03 32.71
N ARG A 654 24.01 15.57 33.07
CA ARG A 654 24.17 16.31 34.35
C ARG A 654 23.62 17.74 34.32
N TYR A 655 23.52 18.40 33.16
CA TYR A 655 23.21 19.83 33.08
C TYR A 655 21.96 20.20 32.25
N CYS A 656 21.13 19.25 31.84
CA CYS A 656 19.94 19.56 31.04
C CYS A 656 18.77 20.13 31.87
N ASN A 657 18.87 21.43 32.15
CA ASN A 657 17.76 22.38 32.02
C ASN A 657 18.30 23.58 31.20
N SER A 658 17.96 23.67 29.91
CA SER A 658 17.93 24.91 29.08
C SER A 658 19.01 25.27 28.01
N SER A 659 19.87 24.39 27.49
CA SER A 659 20.61 24.78 26.26
C SER A 659 20.91 23.66 25.24
N ASN A 660 20.45 23.88 24.00
CA ASN A 660 20.67 23.02 22.83
C ASN A 660 22.12 23.08 22.28
N LEU A 661 23.01 23.88 22.89
CA LEU A 661 24.38 24.13 22.43
C LEU A 661 25.35 22.98 22.72
N VAL A 662 25.05 22.12 23.70
CA VAL A 662 25.91 20.99 24.12
C VAL A 662 25.82 19.79 23.18
N ILE A 663 24.79 19.78 22.33
CA ILE A 663 24.43 18.60 21.54
C ILE A 663 25.04 18.66 20.12
N THR A 664 25.66 19.77 19.75
CA THR A 664 26.40 19.92 18.50
C THR A 664 27.71 19.12 18.54
N PRO A 665 28.20 18.60 17.40
CA PRO A 665 29.44 17.84 17.35
C PRO A 665 30.65 18.76 17.55
N LEU A 666 31.02 18.98 18.82
CA LEU A 666 32.15 19.82 19.26
C LEU A 666 33.51 19.11 19.13
N SER A 667 34.61 19.83 18.95
CA SER A 667 35.94 19.19 18.91
C SER A 667 36.29 18.50 20.24
N ALA A 668 37.26 17.58 20.23
CA ALA A 668 37.71 16.93 21.46
C ALA A 668 38.18 17.96 22.51
N GLU A 669 38.89 19.01 22.08
CA GLU A 669 39.34 20.12 22.92
C GLU A 669 38.18 20.92 23.52
N GLU A 670 37.17 21.23 22.71
CA GLU A 670 35.96 21.93 23.16
C GLU A 670 35.17 21.08 24.17
N THR A 671 35.06 19.77 23.94
CA THR A 671 34.41 18.87 24.90
C THR A 671 35.16 18.78 26.21
N VAL A 672 36.50 18.77 26.18
CA VAL A 672 37.33 18.82 27.39
C VAL A 672 37.07 20.13 28.15
N ALA A 673 37.08 21.29 27.48
CA ALA A 673 36.77 22.57 28.12
C ALA A 673 35.39 22.59 28.79
N LEU A 674 34.36 22.02 28.15
CA LEU A 674 33.03 21.89 28.73
C LEU A 674 32.98 20.96 29.96
N LEU A 675 33.67 19.82 29.89
CA LEU A 675 33.78 18.90 31.04
C LEU A 675 34.49 19.54 32.23
N LEU A 676 35.48 20.38 31.97
CA LEU A 676 36.20 21.12 33.00
C LEU A 676 35.31 22.16 33.69
N ASN A 677 34.45 22.86 32.94
CA ASN A 677 33.46 23.77 33.53
C ASN A 677 32.47 23.04 34.46
N VAL A 678 32.15 21.78 34.15
CA VAL A 678 31.28 20.91 34.97
C VAL A 678 32.03 20.27 36.14
N GLY A 679 33.36 20.13 36.04
CA GLY A 679 34.21 19.46 37.03
C GLY A 679 34.16 17.94 36.95
N LEU A 680 33.99 17.41 35.74
CA LEU A 680 34.12 15.99 35.40
C LEU A 680 35.57 15.70 34.95
N PHE A 681 36.48 15.61 35.92
CA PHE A 681 37.92 15.54 35.64
C PHE A 681 38.38 14.17 35.13
N ASP A 682 37.87 13.06 35.67
CA ASP A 682 38.25 11.70 35.23
C ASP A 682 37.97 11.46 33.74
N THR A 683 36.79 11.88 33.27
CA THR A 683 36.41 11.74 31.86
C THR A 683 37.20 12.69 30.96
N ALA A 684 37.54 13.89 31.46
CA ALA A 684 38.39 14.85 30.73
C ALA A 684 39.81 14.29 30.55
N ILE A 685 40.34 13.61 31.58
CA ILE A 685 41.64 12.93 31.54
C ILE A 685 41.61 11.73 30.57
N GLN A 686 40.55 10.92 30.58
CA GLN A 686 40.38 9.81 29.65
C GLN A 686 40.33 10.29 28.19
N LEU A 687 39.60 11.38 27.93
CA LEU A 687 39.55 12.00 26.59
C LEU A 687 40.90 12.56 26.16
N SER A 688 41.58 13.29 27.05
CA SER A 688 42.88 13.88 26.72
C SER A 688 43.95 12.81 26.49
N LYS A 689 43.89 11.68 27.18
CA LYS A 689 44.71 10.49 26.85
C LYS A 689 44.35 9.88 25.49
N ALA A 690 43.06 9.70 25.20
CA ALA A 690 42.61 9.10 23.95
C ALA A 690 42.96 9.92 22.70
N TYR A 691 42.96 11.25 22.82
CA TYR A 691 43.28 12.19 21.74
C TYR A 691 44.69 12.79 21.85
N SER A 692 45.53 12.32 22.77
CA SER A 692 46.88 12.87 23.04
C SER A 692 46.91 14.39 23.25
N LEU A 693 45.91 14.95 23.93
CA LEU A 693 45.81 16.38 24.27
C LEU A 693 46.61 16.70 25.56
N SER A 694 46.96 17.96 25.75
CA SER A 694 47.67 18.40 26.96
C SER A 694 46.78 18.31 28.20
N LEU A 695 47.34 17.82 29.31
CA LEU A 695 46.65 17.73 30.60
C LEU A 695 46.64 19.06 31.38
N VAL A 696 47.44 20.03 30.96
CA VAL A 696 47.58 21.35 31.61
C VAL A 696 46.23 22.02 31.88
N PRO A 697 45.29 22.15 30.91
CA PRO A 697 44.00 22.79 31.15
C PRO A 697 43.16 22.09 32.22
N VAL A 698 43.30 20.76 32.33
CA VAL A 698 42.58 19.95 33.33
C VAL A 698 43.05 20.31 34.74
N PHE A 699 44.37 20.39 34.93
CA PHE A 699 44.97 20.73 36.22
C PHE A 699 44.77 22.21 36.59
N GLU A 700 44.75 23.13 35.61
CA GLU A 700 44.37 24.54 35.85
C GLU A 700 42.94 24.65 36.37
N ALA A 701 41.98 23.96 35.73
CA ALA A 701 40.59 23.98 36.15
C ALA A 701 40.38 23.30 37.51
N LEU A 702 41.12 22.24 37.80
CA LEU A 702 41.08 21.55 39.09
C LEU A 702 41.65 22.44 40.20
N ALA A 703 42.79 23.12 39.96
CA ALA A 703 43.36 24.11 40.86
C ALA A 703 42.39 25.29 41.09
N TYR A 704 41.76 25.80 40.04
CA TYR A 704 40.73 26.84 40.16
C TYR A 704 39.51 26.38 40.97
N LYS A 705 39.09 25.13 40.83
CA LYS A 705 38.00 24.56 41.65
C LYS A 705 38.40 24.43 43.13
N CYS A 706 39.65 24.06 43.43
CA CYS A 706 40.18 24.10 44.79
C CYS A 706 40.10 25.52 45.38
N ILE A 707 40.51 26.53 44.61
CA ILE A 707 40.51 27.94 45.03
C ILE A 707 39.08 28.46 45.25
N SER A 708 38.18 28.27 44.28
CA SER A 708 36.79 28.73 44.39
C SER A 708 36.03 28.06 45.54
N SER A 709 36.34 26.81 45.87
CA SER A 709 35.79 26.14 47.06
C SER A 709 36.26 26.77 48.38
N THR A 710 37.42 27.42 48.37
CA THR A 710 38.02 28.11 49.52
C THR A 710 37.43 29.53 49.67
N LEU A 711 37.24 30.25 48.55
CA LEU A 711 36.71 31.62 48.52
C LEU A 711 35.20 31.73 48.79
N ARG A 712 34.38 30.75 48.36
CA ARG A 712 32.91 30.76 48.57
C ARG A 712 32.47 30.64 50.04
N SER A 713 33.40 30.46 50.97
CA SER A 713 33.12 30.31 52.41
C SER A 713 32.72 31.63 53.10
N GLU A 714 32.94 32.79 52.49
CA GLU A 714 32.71 34.08 53.18
C GLU A 714 31.35 34.72 52.87
N THR A 715 30.59 34.20 51.88
CA THR A 715 29.31 34.79 51.48
C THR A 715 28.18 33.76 51.42
N HIS A 716 27.27 33.86 52.40
CA HIS A 716 25.90 33.32 52.47
C HIS A 716 25.63 31.99 53.20
N PHE A 717 25.20 32.15 54.46
CA PHE A 717 23.96 31.56 54.98
C PHE A 717 22.78 31.92 54.06
N SER A 718 21.84 30.98 53.85
CA SER A 718 20.60 31.05 53.05
C SER A 718 20.83 31.06 51.52
N THR A 719 20.23 30.21 50.69
CA THR A 719 18.87 29.66 50.70
C THR A 719 18.83 28.25 50.11
N ILE A 720 18.19 27.34 50.84
CA ILE A 720 17.71 26.05 50.34
C ILE A 720 16.55 26.31 49.39
N THR A 721 16.62 25.82 48.14
CA THR A 721 15.42 25.30 47.46
C THR A 721 15.75 24.00 46.73
N ASN A 722 15.22 22.95 47.33
CA ASN A 722 15.12 21.56 46.93
C ASN A 722 14.75 21.33 45.46
N GLY A 723 15.41 20.35 44.84
CA GLY A 723 15.00 19.85 43.54
C GLY A 723 15.68 18.58 43.02
N GLU A 724 16.22 17.67 43.86
CA GLU A 724 16.78 16.40 43.35
C GLU A 724 16.24 15.20 44.14
N LYS A 725 15.22 14.57 43.55
CA LYS A 725 14.67 13.27 43.94
C LYS A 725 15.06 12.25 42.86
N TYR A 726 15.87 11.28 43.28
CA TYR A 726 16.07 9.93 42.72
C TYR A 726 16.54 9.81 41.27
N PHE A 727 17.81 9.42 41.07
CA PHE A 727 18.19 8.28 40.20
C PHE A 727 19.52 7.70 40.70
N LYS A 728 19.44 6.54 41.38
CA LYS A 728 20.59 5.67 41.63
C LYS A 728 20.63 4.63 40.52
N GLN A 729 21.69 4.59 39.73
CA GLN A 729 22.18 3.36 39.10
C GLN A 729 23.68 3.50 38.81
N TYR A 730 24.44 2.65 39.52
CA TYR A 730 25.80 2.18 39.31
C TYR A 730 26.67 2.83 38.23
N GLU A 731 27.66 3.63 38.66
CA GLU A 731 29.06 3.64 38.17
C GLU A 731 29.92 4.42 39.19
N PRO A 732 31.22 4.11 39.36
CA PRO A 732 32.08 4.70 40.39
C PRO A 732 32.66 6.03 39.90
N ASN A 733 31.81 7.02 39.58
CA ASN A 733 32.24 8.38 39.29
C ASN A 733 31.75 9.29 40.41
N ILE A 734 32.70 9.75 41.22
CA ILE A 734 32.48 10.47 42.48
C ILE A 734 31.66 11.74 42.20
N ASP A 735 30.52 11.88 42.88
CA ASP A 735 29.69 13.09 42.86
C ASP A 735 30.43 14.26 43.53
N TYR A 736 30.88 15.23 42.72
CA TYR A 736 31.54 16.46 43.19
C TYR A 736 30.55 17.57 43.60
N THR A 737 29.25 17.30 43.66
CA THR A 737 28.17 18.28 43.89
C THR A 737 27.68 18.36 45.33
N ASN A 738 28.05 17.43 46.21
CA ASN A 738 27.71 17.49 47.64
C ASN A 738 28.70 18.39 48.40
N GLN A 739 28.22 19.57 48.79
CA GLN A 739 29.05 20.75 49.06
C GLN A 739 29.99 20.65 50.29
N ASP A 740 29.67 19.90 51.35
CA ASP A 740 30.43 20.03 52.60
C ASP A 740 31.53 18.96 52.83
N LEU A 741 31.42 17.77 52.23
CA LEU A 741 32.47 16.73 52.30
C LEU A 741 33.54 16.85 51.19
N SER A 742 33.45 17.88 50.36
CA SER A 742 34.20 18.01 49.10
C SER A 742 35.61 18.60 49.27
N ARG A 743 35.85 19.45 50.28
CA ARG A 743 37.10 20.24 50.40
C ARG A 743 38.35 19.37 50.49
N PHE A 744 38.42 18.49 51.49
CA PHE A 744 39.58 17.60 51.68
C PHE A 744 39.72 16.58 50.56
N LYS A 745 38.59 16.13 49.99
CA LYS A 745 38.61 15.17 48.88
C LYS A 745 39.18 15.78 47.61
N ILE A 746 38.85 17.03 47.26
CA ILE A 746 39.36 17.66 46.03
C ILE A 746 40.87 17.92 46.13
N TRP A 747 41.38 18.40 47.28
CA TRP A 747 42.82 18.56 47.50
C TRP A 747 43.58 17.22 47.48
N HIS A 748 43.01 16.17 48.08
CA HIS A 748 43.59 14.82 48.03
C HIS A 748 43.53 14.20 46.62
N ILE A 749 42.50 14.54 45.82
CA ILE A 749 42.38 14.08 44.44
C ILE A 749 43.41 14.79 43.56
N LEU A 750 43.65 16.09 43.78
CA LEU A 750 44.74 16.81 43.12
C LEU A 750 46.09 16.17 43.44
N GLU A 751 46.34 15.84 44.70
CA GLU A 751 47.56 15.13 45.15
C GLU A 751 47.71 13.77 44.47
N LYS A 752 46.62 12.98 44.42
CA LYS A 752 46.60 11.69 43.74
C LYS A 752 46.86 11.81 42.24
N TYR A 753 46.19 12.73 41.54
CA TYR A 753 46.37 12.89 40.10
C TYR A 753 47.74 13.46 39.73
N LEU A 754 48.31 14.38 40.52
CA LEU A 754 49.69 14.83 40.31
C LEU A 754 50.69 13.67 40.47
N GLY A 755 50.44 12.76 41.42
CA GLY A 755 51.26 11.55 41.59
C GLY A 755 51.12 10.52 40.47
N GLU A 756 49.91 10.34 39.92
CA GLU A 756 49.63 9.29 38.92
C GLU A 756 49.93 9.70 37.47
N TYR A 757 49.80 10.98 37.13
CA TYR A 757 49.80 11.44 35.72
C TYR A 757 51.06 12.21 35.31
N GLU A 758 51.90 12.62 36.24
CA GLU A 758 53.13 13.35 35.94
C GLU A 758 54.36 12.45 36.03
N GLU A 759 55.01 12.22 34.89
CA GLU A 759 56.26 11.47 34.81
C GLU A 759 57.34 12.07 35.73
N ASP A 760 58.17 11.23 36.35
CA ASP A 760 59.15 11.63 37.38
C ASP A 760 60.14 12.72 36.94
N ASN A 761 60.34 12.90 35.63
CA ASN A 761 61.27 13.87 35.04
C ASN A 761 60.59 15.15 34.50
N LYS A 762 59.26 15.26 34.57
CA LYS A 762 58.50 16.43 34.13
C LYS A 762 57.92 17.17 35.33
N SER A 763 57.96 18.50 35.26
CA SER A 763 57.43 19.43 36.28
C SER A 763 56.30 20.32 35.77
N GLU A 764 55.80 20.05 34.55
CA GLU A 764 54.84 20.90 33.84
C GLU A 764 53.50 21.05 34.59
N LEU A 765 53.02 19.98 35.24
CA LEU A 765 51.73 20.00 35.96
C LEU A 765 51.89 20.61 37.35
N HIS A 766 52.99 20.30 38.06
CA HIS A 766 53.30 20.99 39.32
C HIS A 766 53.44 22.51 39.11
N LYS A 767 54.18 22.94 38.08
CA LYS A 767 54.35 24.35 37.71
C LYS A 767 53.02 25.03 37.43
N CYS A 768 52.18 24.43 36.59
CA CYS A 768 50.86 24.93 36.24
C CYS A 768 49.95 25.14 37.48
N VAL A 769 49.87 24.13 38.35
CA VAL A 769 49.05 24.19 39.56
C VAL A 769 49.57 25.23 40.54
N THR A 770 50.89 25.24 40.80
CA THR A 770 51.50 26.24 41.71
C THR A 770 51.37 27.66 41.18
N ASP A 771 51.60 27.89 39.90
CA ASP A 771 51.45 29.19 39.27
C ASP A 771 50.01 29.73 39.40
N LYS A 772 48.99 28.90 39.16
CA LYS A 772 47.59 29.28 39.36
C LYS A 772 47.23 29.56 40.82
N LEU A 773 47.72 28.75 41.75
CA LEU A 773 47.48 28.95 43.19
C LEU A 773 48.11 30.25 43.70
N LEU A 774 49.33 30.55 43.25
CA LEU A 774 50.06 31.77 43.61
C LEU A 774 49.43 33.02 42.97
N THR A 775 49.02 32.95 41.69
CA THR A 775 48.32 34.06 41.00
C THR A 775 47.04 34.49 41.74
N HIS A 776 46.34 33.56 42.40
CA HIS A 776 45.14 33.84 43.19
C HIS A 776 45.41 34.11 44.68
N GLY A 777 46.67 34.20 45.11
CA GLY A 777 47.05 34.55 46.47
C GLY A 777 46.78 33.47 47.53
N THR A 778 46.66 32.20 47.13
CA THR A 778 46.42 31.10 48.08
C THR A 778 47.72 30.50 48.61
N ALA A 779 47.78 30.22 49.92
CA ALA A 779 48.92 29.55 50.53
C ALA A 779 49.07 28.11 49.99
N LEU A 780 50.27 27.75 49.57
CA LEU A 780 50.55 26.43 49.00
C LEU A 780 50.46 25.34 50.09
N PRO A 781 49.72 24.23 49.86
CA PRO A 781 49.68 23.11 50.79
C PRO A 781 51.05 22.51 51.06
N ALA A 782 51.27 22.01 52.28
CA ALA A 782 52.53 21.43 52.69
C ALA A 782 52.98 20.25 51.81
N TRP A 783 52.04 19.40 51.38
CA TRP A 783 52.33 18.26 50.52
C TRP A 783 52.84 18.69 49.13
N LEU A 784 52.25 19.74 48.55
CA LEU A 784 52.62 20.26 47.22
C LEU A 784 53.99 20.95 47.26
N LYS A 785 54.27 21.67 48.35
CA LYS A 785 55.59 22.29 48.59
C LYS A 785 56.67 21.22 48.71
N LEU A 786 56.42 20.15 49.46
CA LEU A 786 57.37 19.05 49.65
C LEU A 786 57.53 18.20 48.37
N SER A 787 56.46 17.93 47.62
CA SER A 787 56.55 17.18 46.36
C SER A 787 57.33 17.97 45.30
N TYR A 788 57.07 19.27 45.19
CA TYR A 788 57.70 20.09 44.16
C TYR A 788 59.16 20.43 44.50
N GLN A 789 59.49 20.61 45.79
CA GLN A 789 60.88 20.74 46.26
C GLN A 789 61.76 19.54 45.89
N LYS A 790 61.21 18.33 45.94
CA LYS A 790 61.91 17.09 45.57
C LYS A 790 62.10 16.92 44.07
N ARG A 791 61.23 17.49 43.25
CA ARG A 791 61.28 17.39 41.79
C ARG A 791 62.11 18.50 41.16
N ASN A 792 61.75 19.75 41.43
CA ASN A 792 62.38 20.91 40.80
C ASN A 792 62.32 22.15 41.71
N PHE A 793 63.37 22.35 42.52
CA PHE A 793 63.43 23.47 43.45
C PHE A 793 63.67 24.82 42.76
N THR A 794 64.33 24.83 41.60
CA THR A 794 64.74 26.07 40.92
C THR A 794 63.53 26.75 40.29
N GLU A 795 62.64 25.98 39.67
CA GLU A 795 61.37 26.47 39.15
C GLU A 795 60.48 27.01 40.26
N LEU A 796 60.40 26.30 41.40
CA LEU A 796 59.62 26.77 42.55
C LEU A 796 60.17 28.09 43.12
N ALA A 797 61.49 28.22 43.26
CA ALA A 797 62.11 29.47 43.68
C ALA A 797 61.80 30.61 42.68
N SER A 798 61.84 30.31 41.38
CA SER A 798 61.50 31.28 40.33
C SER A 798 60.04 31.74 40.40
N LEU A 799 59.10 30.83 40.69
CA LEU A 799 57.68 31.14 40.83
C LEU A 799 57.40 32.01 42.08
N TYR A 800 58.03 31.71 43.22
CA TYR A 800 57.89 32.55 44.40
C TYR A 800 58.41 33.97 44.15
N ILE A 801 59.54 34.11 43.46
CA ILE A 801 60.10 35.42 43.11
C ILE A 801 59.19 36.16 42.12
N SER A 802 58.68 35.47 41.08
CA SER A 802 57.81 36.11 40.09
C SER A 802 56.46 36.59 40.66
N HIS A 803 55.95 35.90 41.69
CA HIS A 803 54.70 36.27 42.39
C HIS A 803 54.93 37.19 43.60
N GLY A 804 56.16 37.65 43.85
CA GLY A 804 56.49 38.63 44.90
C GLY A 804 56.58 38.05 46.32
N LEU A 805 56.61 36.72 46.49
CA LEU A 805 56.73 36.02 47.78
C LEU A 805 58.21 35.84 48.18
N HIS A 806 58.90 36.96 48.42
CA HIS A 806 60.32 37.00 48.74
C HIS A 806 60.66 36.25 50.04
N ASN A 807 59.82 36.36 51.09
CA ASN A 807 60.02 35.66 52.36
C ASN A 807 60.03 34.13 52.18
N GLU A 808 59.08 33.60 51.41
CA GLU A 808 59.00 32.15 51.19
C GLU A 808 60.11 31.64 50.28
N SER A 809 60.49 32.42 49.26
CA SER A 809 61.65 32.12 48.41
C SER A 809 62.94 32.06 49.23
N LEU A 810 63.18 33.06 50.09
CA LEU A 810 64.37 33.13 50.95
C LEU A 810 64.44 31.95 51.92
N THR A 811 63.31 31.55 52.53
CA THR A 811 63.28 30.34 53.37
C THR A 811 63.54 29.05 52.58
N LEU A 812 63.18 28.98 51.30
CA LEU A 812 63.41 27.82 50.44
C LEU A 812 64.87 27.72 50.02
N ILE A 813 65.49 28.83 49.60
CA ILE A 813 66.91 28.86 49.23
C ILE A 813 67.79 28.64 50.46
N HIS A 814 67.46 29.21 51.62
CA HIS A 814 68.11 28.91 52.91
C HIS A 814 68.11 27.41 53.23
N LYS A 815 66.95 26.76 53.10
CA LYS A 815 66.81 25.31 53.30
C LYS A 815 67.61 24.51 52.26
N TYR A 816 67.69 24.97 51.01
CA TYR A 816 68.49 24.33 49.97
C TYR A 816 69.99 24.43 50.27
N ILE A 817 70.52 25.61 50.64
CA ILE A 817 71.93 25.79 51.01
C ILE A 817 72.29 24.90 52.20
N LYS A 818 71.43 24.85 53.22
CA LYS A 818 71.55 23.92 54.35
C LYS A 818 71.53 22.44 53.91
N ALA A 819 70.74 22.08 52.90
CA ALA A 819 70.73 20.74 52.33
C ALA A 819 72.00 20.39 51.54
N VAL A 820 72.57 21.36 50.81
CA VAL A 820 73.85 21.20 50.11
C VAL A 820 75.01 21.06 51.12
N LEU A 821 74.96 21.78 52.24
CA LEU A 821 75.85 21.63 53.40
C LEU A 821 75.68 20.29 54.15
N GLY A 822 74.59 19.57 53.88
CA GLY A 822 74.39 18.18 54.29
C GLY A 822 73.28 17.93 55.30
N THR A 823 72.50 18.95 55.67
CA THR A 823 71.34 18.79 56.57
C THR A 823 70.07 18.48 55.78
N ARG A 824 69.41 17.34 56.04
CA ARG A 824 68.16 16.92 55.35
C ARG A 824 68.24 16.91 53.81
N LYS A 825 69.24 16.23 53.24
CA LYS A 825 69.44 16.04 51.78
C LYS A 825 68.23 15.43 51.05
N GLU A 826 67.44 14.63 51.78
CA GLU A 826 66.26 13.92 51.28
C GLU A 826 65.11 14.86 50.88
N ASP A 827 65.06 16.08 51.43
CA ASP A 827 63.99 17.05 51.18
C ASP A 827 64.07 17.65 49.75
N PHE A 828 65.24 17.63 49.11
CA PHE A 828 65.48 18.16 47.75
C PHE A 828 65.96 17.09 46.75
N ASN A 829 65.90 15.81 47.13
CA ASN A 829 66.36 14.67 46.32
C ASN A 829 67.82 14.81 45.81
N LEU A 830 68.67 15.47 46.60
CA LEU A 830 70.09 15.68 46.28
C LEU A 830 70.88 14.39 46.50
N LYS A 831 71.43 13.81 45.43
CA LYS A 831 72.26 12.59 45.49
C LYS A 831 73.59 12.82 46.20
N PHE A 832 74.06 14.06 46.24
CA PHE A 832 75.37 14.43 46.76
C PHE A 832 75.29 15.71 47.59
N SER A 833 76.02 15.77 48.69
CA SER A 833 76.30 17.01 49.43
C SER A 833 77.74 17.43 49.19
N LEU A 834 78.10 18.64 49.62
CA LEU A 834 79.48 19.11 49.61
C LEU A 834 80.38 18.21 50.48
N HIS A 835 81.10 17.31 49.82
CA HIS A 835 82.17 16.49 50.39
C HIS A 835 83.34 16.47 49.39
N ILE A 836 84.53 16.15 49.88
CA ILE A 836 85.76 16.15 49.08
C ILE A 836 85.67 15.16 47.90
N ASN A 837 84.89 14.07 48.04
CA ASN A 837 84.75 13.03 47.00
C ASN A 837 83.49 13.12 46.14
N SER A 838 82.66 14.16 46.29
CA SER A 838 81.42 14.32 45.53
C SER A 838 81.55 15.28 44.35
N PRO A 839 80.72 15.10 43.29
CA PRO A 839 80.63 16.05 42.17
C PRO A 839 80.11 17.42 42.63
N PRO A 840 80.43 18.51 41.89
CA PRO A 840 79.97 19.85 42.23
C PRO A 840 78.43 19.93 42.21
N VAL A 841 77.85 20.49 43.27
CA VAL A 841 76.41 20.72 43.38
C VAL A 841 76.12 22.12 42.84
N TRP A 842 75.17 22.23 41.92
CA TRP A 842 74.82 23.51 41.30
C TRP A 842 73.93 24.35 42.21
N LEU A 843 74.20 25.66 42.25
CA LEU A 843 73.48 26.63 43.06
C LEU A 843 72.94 27.76 42.18
N PRO A 844 71.68 28.21 42.36
CA PRO A 844 71.08 29.22 41.48
C PRO A 844 71.53 30.63 41.89
N HIS A 845 72.72 31.02 41.47
CA HIS A 845 73.29 32.34 41.82
C HIS A 845 72.39 33.50 41.39
N THR A 846 71.72 33.39 40.23
CA THR A 846 70.81 34.43 39.73
C THR A 846 69.64 34.74 40.66
N TYR A 847 69.06 33.72 41.32
CA TYR A 847 67.94 33.93 42.24
C TYR A 847 68.42 34.45 43.59
N ILE A 848 69.65 34.11 43.99
CA ILE A 848 70.28 34.65 45.19
C ILE A 848 70.58 36.14 45.01
N ASP A 849 71.12 36.52 43.86
CA ASP A 849 71.42 37.92 43.56
C ASP A 849 70.14 38.78 43.55
N ILE A 850 69.05 38.27 42.94
CA ILE A 850 67.73 38.94 42.96
C ILE A 850 67.20 39.09 44.39
N LEU A 851 67.37 38.09 45.26
CA LEU A 851 66.92 38.17 46.65
C LEU A 851 67.78 39.12 47.50
N ILE A 852 69.08 39.22 47.22
CA ILE A 852 69.99 40.18 47.86
C ILE A 852 69.59 41.61 47.45
N ASP A 853 69.26 41.83 46.18
CA ASP A 853 68.80 43.12 45.67
C ASP A 853 67.43 43.52 46.27
N ALA A 854 66.51 42.55 46.44
CA ALA A 854 65.18 42.77 47.00
C ALA A 854 65.18 43.28 48.45
N VAL A 855 66.26 43.11 49.22
CA VAL A 855 66.38 43.65 50.60
C VAL A 855 66.25 45.16 50.64
N ASN A 856 66.65 45.85 49.57
CA ASN A 856 66.53 47.31 49.50
C ASN A 856 65.07 47.77 49.53
N ASP A 857 64.12 46.92 49.09
CA ASP A 857 62.70 47.24 48.97
C ASP A 857 61.89 46.92 50.26
N PHE A 858 62.42 46.11 51.19
CA PHE A 858 61.72 45.63 52.40
C PHE A 858 62.35 46.11 53.74
N GLN A 859 62.90 47.34 53.78
CA GLN A 859 63.62 47.87 54.96
C GLN A 859 62.81 47.89 56.28
N ASP A 860 61.48 47.88 56.19
CA ASP A 860 60.57 48.02 57.33
C ASP A 860 60.08 46.68 57.94
N ASP A 861 60.28 45.54 57.25
CA ASP A 861 59.81 44.23 57.71
C ASP A 861 60.88 43.51 58.57
N ASN A 862 60.78 43.67 59.91
CA ASN A 862 61.72 43.04 60.87
C ASN A 862 61.87 41.52 60.67
N ASN A 863 60.78 40.80 60.36
CA ASN A 863 60.81 39.35 60.14
C ASN A 863 61.59 38.95 58.89
N PHE A 864 61.56 39.76 57.82
CA PHE A 864 62.32 39.48 56.61
C PHE A 864 63.82 39.68 56.84
N ARG A 865 64.17 40.71 57.62
CA ARG A 865 65.56 41.01 57.98
C ARG A 865 66.21 39.93 58.84
N GLU A 866 65.50 39.42 59.85
CA GLU A 866 65.99 38.29 60.66
C GLU A 866 66.26 37.04 59.81
N LEU A 867 65.33 36.70 58.91
CA LEU A 867 65.51 35.58 57.98
C LEU A 867 66.66 35.81 56.99
N TYR A 868 66.84 37.05 56.52
CA TYR A 868 67.93 37.44 55.63
C TYR A 868 69.30 37.36 56.31
N ASP A 869 69.42 37.80 57.55
CA ASP A 869 70.66 37.72 58.33
C ASP A 869 71.05 36.24 58.56
N GLU A 870 70.10 35.39 58.92
CA GLU A 870 70.32 33.94 59.00
C GLU A 870 70.77 33.34 57.65
N PHE A 871 70.13 33.76 56.55
CA PHE A 871 70.49 33.31 55.21
C PHE A 871 71.92 33.73 54.85
N MET A 872 72.29 34.99 55.08
CA MET A 872 73.63 35.50 54.80
C MET A 872 74.71 34.80 55.62
N ASP A 873 74.43 34.45 56.87
CA ASP A 873 75.37 33.70 57.70
C ASP A 873 75.56 32.27 57.20
N THR A 874 74.49 31.60 56.74
CA THR A 874 74.63 30.28 56.12
C THR A 874 75.30 30.32 54.74
N LEU A 875 75.14 31.40 53.98
CA LEU A 875 75.83 31.60 52.71
C LEU A 875 77.34 31.84 52.93
N LYS A 876 77.71 32.58 53.99
CA LYS A 876 79.12 32.70 54.42
C LYS A 876 79.69 31.35 54.88
N GLU A 877 78.92 30.57 55.62
CA GLU A 877 79.31 29.21 56.04
C GLU A 877 79.52 28.31 54.82
N TYR A 878 78.58 28.33 53.87
CA TYR A 878 78.72 27.65 52.58
C TYR A 878 79.99 28.06 51.84
N ASN A 879 80.23 29.35 51.62
CA ASN A 879 81.43 29.82 50.91
C ASN A 879 82.73 29.36 51.59
N LYS A 880 82.79 29.40 52.94
CA LYS A 880 83.94 28.86 53.69
C LYS A 880 84.11 27.35 53.48
N THR A 881 83.02 26.58 53.49
CA THR A 881 83.10 25.13 53.24
C THR A 881 83.50 24.82 51.80
N VAL A 882 83.04 25.60 50.81
CA VAL A 882 83.47 25.47 49.41
C VAL A 882 84.95 25.83 49.24
N GLU A 883 85.43 26.90 49.86
CA GLU A 883 86.86 27.26 49.88
C GLU A 883 87.69 26.13 50.51
N SER A 884 87.25 25.56 51.64
CA SER A 884 87.97 24.46 52.29
C SER A 884 87.96 23.16 51.47
N THR A 885 86.86 22.85 50.77
CA THR A 885 86.72 21.65 49.93
C THR A 885 87.44 21.80 48.59
N THR A 886 87.51 23.00 48.02
CA THR A 886 88.31 23.30 46.83
C THR A 886 89.80 23.28 47.14
N LEU A 887 90.23 23.89 48.26
CA LEU A 887 91.62 23.83 48.72
C LEU A 887 92.08 22.40 49.03
N SER A 888 91.24 21.58 49.66
CA SER A 888 91.56 20.16 49.92
C SER A 888 91.59 19.31 48.65
N LYS A 889 90.65 19.50 47.71
CA LYS A 889 90.70 18.88 46.37
C LYS A 889 91.94 19.29 45.55
N LEU A 890 92.42 20.53 45.72
CA LEU A 890 93.65 21.03 45.09
C LEU A 890 94.93 20.50 45.75
N SER A 891 94.85 20.00 47.00
CA SER A 891 95.98 19.39 47.72
C SER A 891 96.09 17.87 47.57
N GLU A 892 95.03 17.20 47.14
CA GLU A 892 94.99 15.74 46.83
C GLU A 892 95.22 15.41 45.34
N ASN A 893 95.33 16.43 44.48
CA ASN A 893 95.88 16.34 43.12
C ASN A 893 97.32 16.84 43.10
#